data_AF-A0A3Q3KQ98-F1
#
_entry.id   AF-A0A3Q3KQ98-F1
#
_cell.length_a   1.000
_cell.length_b   1.000
_cell.length_c   1.000
_cell.angle_alpha   90.00
_cell.angle_beta   90.00
_cell.angle_gamma   90.00
#
_symmetry.space_group_name_H-M   'P 1'
#
loop_
_entity.id
_entity.type
_entity.pdbx_description
1 polymer ?
#
loop_
_entity_poly.entity_id
_entity_poly.type
_entity_poly.pdbx_seq_one_letter_code
_entity_poly.pdbx_strand_id
1 'polypeptide(L)'
;QACVPGYRRVNGHLYNGVCEPCHCHGHAIQCHEVTGHCLDCFHHTTGPFCDTCLPGYYGNPTRGSPADCQPCACPLTLPSNNFSPTCHLGEEGELLCDQCHPGYTGPRCNRCSNGYYGNPTVPGGSCQPCDCHGNLDLSKPGSCDPVTGQCLRCRQGYGGVGVVITAKNCQSCQCHTNGSVSAVCNKKTGQCQCRENVVGRQCDECMAMFYLRGSLSCVPCHCNSFGSKSFDCDETGQCRCQPGVTGPKCDRCSRGFFNFQEGGCTPCQCSHVGNNCDAKTGQCICPPNTIGDSCDRCAPNHWGHDIITGCKECGCSAVGSVTLQCNVNTGCCFCHDSYRGEKCNECQIGFRDFPQCTQCECNKSGSDSQTCDLEKGVCACADRTGKCSCKVNVEGDHCDRCKPDTFGLSVRNPLGCSRCYCYGLTHSCTEAQGLIRMWLTLKPEQTVLHLVDKSNTVETRRGVSFQHPEILAHAELVTSVLSEPYYWKLPEQFRGSMITAYGGHLKYAVYYEARDETGPSSYEPQVIIKGGPNHNIVMNRHIPGLQIGQLTRHEIDMTEHEWKYADGRPMTREDFMDILFHVDYILIKASHGNLMRHSRISEISLTVAEEGRPTRESEKAYQIEKCDCPVGYSGLSCEECAAGFYRLRFGSPAPASVFRAPTAVGMGSCVQCQCSGHSNTCDAETSICQNCRDNTEGDHCERCAPGFYGVVRGIPDDCKPCACPLTNSENNFSPTCVAEGFDDYRCTACPEGYEGKYCERCATGYHGNPRMPGGRCEECKCSLWGALPGPCDPVTGQCRCRVGAFGKSCDQCMDRHVCGPAGIICKTNACLFSSVNFLTYLLLRYKPVFGVACQHAHC
;
A
#
# COMPACT_ATOMS: atom_id res chain seq x y z
N GLN A 1 39.82 70.42 37.74
CA GLN A 1 40.24 69.87 36.43
C GLN A 1 41.19 68.69 36.68
N ALA A 2 41.02 67.57 35.96
CA ALA A 2 41.80 66.32 36.06
C ALA A 2 43.21 66.46 35.49
N CYS A 3 44.16 65.66 35.98
CA CYS A 3 45.49 65.59 35.36
C CYS A 3 45.36 64.97 33.96
N VAL A 4 46.20 65.40 33.03
CA VAL A 4 46.23 64.80 31.69
C VAL A 4 46.67 63.32 31.76
N PRO A 5 46.22 62.45 30.85
CA PRO A 5 46.60 61.04 30.85
C PRO A 5 48.13 60.85 30.89
N GLY A 6 48.60 59.93 31.73
CA GLY A 6 50.04 59.76 32.01
C GLY A 6 50.56 60.61 33.18
N TYR A 7 49.69 61.35 33.87
CA TYR A 7 50.00 62.07 35.12
C TYR A 7 48.97 61.76 36.21
N ARG A 8 49.41 61.71 37.47
CA ARG A 8 48.60 61.48 38.68
C ARG A 8 48.56 62.71 39.58
N ARG A 9 47.54 62.79 40.44
CA ARG A 9 47.43 63.83 41.48
C ARG A 9 48.24 63.46 42.73
N VAL A 10 49.01 64.40 43.26
CA VAL A 10 49.72 64.22 44.54
C VAL A 10 48.79 64.57 45.72
N ASN A 11 48.76 63.71 46.74
CA ASN A 11 48.00 63.90 47.99
C ASN A 11 46.47 64.10 47.86
N GLY A 12 45.87 63.73 46.71
CA GLY A 12 44.41 63.64 46.56
C GLY A 12 43.61 64.94 46.64
N HIS A 13 44.27 66.11 46.66
CA HIS A 13 43.58 67.41 46.75
C HIS A 13 42.90 67.80 45.43
N LEU A 14 41.58 68.06 45.47
CA LEU A 14 40.76 68.32 44.27
C LEU A 14 40.94 69.72 43.66
N TYR A 15 41.44 70.70 44.43
CA TYR A 15 41.63 72.10 44.02
C TYR A 15 43.06 72.56 44.35
N ASN A 16 43.76 73.21 43.39
CA ASN A 16 45.19 73.59 43.45
C ASN A 16 46.20 72.43 43.65
N GLY A 17 45.81 71.18 43.40
CA GLY A 17 46.71 70.02 43.49
C GLY A 17 47.74 69.95 42.35
N VAL A 18 48.95 69.45 42.66
CA VAL A 18 50.04 69.26 41.70
C VAL A 18 49.86 67.92 40.98
N CYS A 19 50.00 67.93 39.65
CA CYS A 19 50.01 66.71 38.82
C CYS A 19 51.46 66.27 38.58
N GLU A 20 51.80 65.02 38.90
CA GLU A 20 53.10 64.41 38.66
C GLU A 20 53.02 63.32 37.59
N PRO A 21 54.05 63.11 36.76
CA PRO A 21 54.04 62.05 35.77
C PRO A 21 53.92 60.67 36.43
N CYS A 22 53.26 59.75 35.73
CA CYS A 22 53.17 58.36 36.12
C CYS A 22 54.54 57.69 36.02
N HIS A 23 54.99 57.07 37.12
CA HIS A 23 56.29 56.40 37.17
C HIS A 23 56.12 54.91 36.86
N CYS A 24 55.87 54.60 35.59
CA CYS A 24 55.65 53.24 35.10
C CYS A 24 56.89 52.60 34.48
N HIS A 25 58.06 53.18 34.74
CA HIS A 25 59.34 52.77 34.16
C HIS A 25 59.32 52.62 32.63
N GLY A 26 58.48 53.35 31.89
CA GLY A 26 58.39 53.21 30.42
C GLY A 26 57.63 51.98 29.91
N HIS A 27 57.02 51.20 30.81
CA HIS A 27 56.26 50.00 30.49
C HIS A 27 54.75 50.19 30.44
N ALA A 28 54.25 51.36 30.83
CA ALA A 28 52.88 51.77 30.57
C ALA A 28 52.85 53.26 30.24
N ILE A 29 51.92 53.64 29.36
CA ILE A 29 51.73 55.03 28.91
C ILE A 29 50.72 55.79 29.77
N GLN A 30 49.93 55.09 30.59
CA GLN A 30 48.88 55.68 31.41
C GLN A 30 48.90 55.10 32.82
N CYS A 31 48.46 55.89 33.80
CA CYS A 31 48.25 55.42 35.16
C CYS A 31 47.00 56.04 35.77
N HIS A 32 46.50 55.40 36.82
CA HIS A 32 45.31 55.79 37.54
C HIS A 32 45.50 57.13 38.26
N GLU A 33 44.51 58.00 38.11
CA GLU A 33 44.59 59.45 38.36
C GLU A 33 44.90 59.83 39.82
N VAL A 34 44.57 58.95 40.77
CA VAL A 34 44.69 59.20 42.22
C VAL A 34 45.76 58.33 42.87
N THR A 35 45.80 57.04 42.55
CA THR A 35 46.74 56.08 43.15
C THR A 35 48.11 56.13 42.46
N GLY A 36 48.15 56.54 41.18
CA GLY A 36 49.36 56.48 40.36
C GLY A 36 49.65 55.10 39.78
N HIS A 37 48.75 54.14 39.94
CA HIS A 37 48.99 52.77 39.49
C HIS A 37 48.91 52.68 37.97
N CYS A 38 49.93 52.14 37.35
CA CYS A 38 50.07 51.99 35.92
C CYS A 38 48.99 51.06 35.35
N LEU A 39 48.39 51.49 34.25
CA LEU A 39 47.33 50.75 33.56
C LEU A 39 47.93 50.10 32.31
N ASP A 40 47.59 48.83 32.10
CA ASP A 40 47.98 48.03 30.93
C ASP A 40 49.50 47.97 30.68
N CYS A 41 50.22 47.38 31.63
CA CYS A 41 51.67 47.15 31.53
C CYS A 41 52.04 46.31 30.28
N PHE A 42 52.95 46.82 29.46
CA PHE A 42 53.52 46.16 28.28
C PHE A 42 54.89 45.54 28.60
N HIS A 43 55.48 44.85 27.61
CA HIS A 43 56.81 44.21 27.71
C HIS A 43 56.93 43.13 28.80
N HIS A 44 55.84 42.39 29.02
CA HIS A 44 55.73 41.32 30.02
C HIS A 44 56.01 41.76 31.46
N THR A 45 55.67 43.02 31.78
CA THR A 45 55.73 43.58 33.13
C THR A 45 54.35 43.56 33.79
N THR A 46 54.33 43.62 35.12
CA THR A 46 53.13 43.59 35.95
C THR A 46 53.41 44.29 37.28
N GLY A 47 52.39 44.33 38.14
CA GLY A 47 52.41 45.09 39.39
C GLY A 47 51.88 46.52 39.22
N PRO A 48 51.61 47.20 40.34
CA PRO A 48 50.96 48.50 40.34
C PRO A 48 51.76 49.59 39.63
N PHE A 49 53.08 49.42 39.43
CA PHE A 49 53.91 50.38 38.71
C PHE A 49 54.64 49.76 37.50
N CYS A 50 54.19 48.59 37.03
CA CYS A 50 54.87 47.80 35.99
C CYS A 50 56.34 47.49 36.33
N ASP A 51 56.63 47.36 37.62
CA ASP A 51 57.95 47.26 38.23
C ASP A 51 58.35 45.82 38.57
N THR A 52 57.53 44.83 38.17
CA THR A 52 57.82 43.41 38.29
C THR A 52 57.59 42.69 36.97
N CYS A 53 58.29 41.59 36.70
CA CYS A 53 58.02 40.78 35.51
C CYS A 53 56.81 39.86 35.75
N LEU A 54 56.06 39.56 34.70
CA LEU A 54 55.00 38.55 34.75
C LEU A 54 55.57 37.17 35.12
N PRO A 55 54.79 36.31 35.81
CA PRO A 55 55.19 34.92 36.05
C PRO A 55 55.59 34.21 34.75
N GLY A 56 56.73 33.51 34.77
CA GLY A 56 57.34 32.92 33.59
C GLY A 56 58.33 33.82 32.85
N TYR A 57 58.56 35.04 33.35
CA TYR A 57 59.59 35.96 32.88
C TYR A 57 60.44 36.46 34.05
N TYR A 58 61.70 36.75 33.79
CA TYR A 58 62.67 37.27 34.76
C TYR A 58 63.43 38.46 34.20
N GLY A 59 63.99 39.26 35.09
CA GLY A 59 64.82 40.41 34.75
C GLY A 59 64.48 41.60 35.64
N ASN A 60 64.88 42.80 35.21
CA ASN A 60 64.68 44.01 35.99
C ASN A 60 63.94 45.08 35.17
N PRO A 61 62.62 45.21 35.35
CA PRO A 61 61.75 46.13 34.60
C PRO A 61 61.84 47.59 35.02
N THR A 62 62.69 47.94 35.99
CA THR A 62 62.85 49.35 36.37
C THR A 62 63.77 50.13 35.43
N ARG A 63 64.43 49.45 34.47
CA ARG A 63 65.39 50.07 33.52
C ARG A 63 64.68 50.78 32.36
N GLY A 64 63.46 50.34 32.03
CA GLY A 64 62.56 50.93 31.05
C GLY A 64 62.84 50.59 29.60
N SER A 65 63.37 49.40 29.34
CA SER A 65 63.55 48.85 28.00
C SER A 65 62.57 47.72 27.69
N PRO A 66 62.12 47.54 26.43
CA PRO A 66 61.24 46.42 26.06
C PRO A 66 61.81 45.02 26.32
N ALA A 67 63.12 44.89 26.57
CA ALA A 67 63.80 43.62 26.81
C ALA A 67 64.02 43.33 28.31
N ASP A 68 63.48 44.15 29.21
CA ASP A 68 63.78 44.06 30.63
C ASP A 68 63.23 42.79 31.30
N CYS A 69 62.18 42.19 30.74
CA CYS A 69 61.63 40.90 31.17
C CYS A 69 61.80 39.85 30.07
N GLN A 70 62.64 38.85 30.33
CA GLN A 70 62.96 37.74 29.42
C GLN A 70 62.29 36.44 29.87
N PRO A 71 61.87 35.56 28.96
CA PRO A 71 61.18 34.33 29.32
C PRO A 71 62.09 33.35 30.07
N CYS A 72 61.50 32.66 31.05
CA CYS A 72 62.15 31.57 31.77
C CYS A 72 62.48 30.41 30.82
N ALA A 73 63.67 29.84 31.00
CA ALA A 73 64.11 28.65 30.28
C ALA A 73 64.53 27.57 31.29
N CYS A 74 63.61 26.66 31.62
CA CYS A 74 63.79 25.73 32.73
C CYS A 74 63.58 24.26 32.30
N PRO A 75 64.47 23.63 31.54
CA PRO A 75 65.78 24.14 31.09
C PRO A 75 65.79 24.86 29.74
N LEU A 76 64.76 24.69 28.90
CA LEU A 76 64.68 25.29 27.57
C LEU A 76 63.53 26.31 27.50
N THR A 77 63.59 27.24 26.55
CA THR A 77 62.48 28.18 26.25
C THR A 77 61.32 27.51 25.51
N LEU A 78 61.51 26.27 25.04
CA LEU A 78 60.48 25.47 24.39
C LEU A 78 59.42 25.07 25.44
N PRO A 79 58.12 25.30 25.20
CA PRO A 79 57.06 24.93 26.13
C PRO A 79 57.05 23.45 26.53
N SER A 80 57.48 22.55 25.64
CA SER A 80 57.59 21.11 25.92
C SER A 80 58.68 20.75 26.94
N ASN A 81 59.61 21.67 27.20
CA ASN A 81 60.82 21.46 28.00
C ASN A 81 61.03 22.58 29.00
N ASN A 82 59.97 23.31 29.33
CA ASN A 82 59.97 24.32 30.37
C ASN A 82 59.19 23.78 31.57
N PHE A 83 59.93 23.14 32.48
CA PHE A 83 59.42 22.43 33.64
C PHE A 83 59.45 23.27 34.92
N SER A 84 59.43 24.60 34.82
CA SER A 84 59.12 25.50 35.94
C SER A 84 58.29 26.69 35.42
N PRO A 85 57.18 27.04 36.07
CA PRO A 85 56.38 28.21 35.69
C PRO A 85 57.03 29.54 36.09
N THR A 86 57.98 29.53 37.02
CA THR A 86 58.66 30.72 37.54
C THR A 86 60.19 30.56 37.54
N CYS A 87 60.89 31.68 37.47
CA CYS A 87 62.34 31.73 37.55
C CYS A 87 62.81 33.13 37.99
N HIS A 88 64.03 33.20 38.49
CA HIS A 88 64.69 34.43 38.90
C HIS A 88 66.21 34.35 38.65
N LEU A 89 66.90 35.49 38.72
CA LEU A 89 68.35 35.52 38.65
C LEU A 89 68.95 35.25 40.03
N GLY A 90 69.90 34.32 40.09
CA GLY A 90 70.74 34.08 41.27
C GLY A 90 71.73 35.22 41.52
N GLU A 91 72.48 35.13 42.62
CA GLU A 91 73.44 36.17 43.04
C GLU A 91 74.61 36.36 42.05
N GLU A 92 74.96 35.35 41.23
CA GLU A 92 76.01 35.46 40.19
C GLU A 92 75.44 35.72 38.78
N GLY A 93 74.13 36.00 38.66
CA GLY A 93 73.47 36.33 37.40
C GLY A 93 73.04 35.13 36.55
N GLU A 94 73.05 33.92 37.09
CA GLU A 94 72.51 32.72 36.46
C GLU A 94 70.98 32.60 36.63
N LEU A 95 70.32 32.02 35.63
CA LEU A 95 68.88 31.78 35.69
C LEU A 95 68.56 30.56 36.56
N LEU A 96 67.88 30.79 37.66
CA LEU A 96 67.42 29.77 38.60
C LEU A 96 65.91 29.60 38.52
N CYS A 97 65.48 28.34 38.48
CA CYS A 97 64.08 27.94 38.37
C CYS A 97 63.66 27.39 39.73
N ASP A 98 62.71 28.06 40.36
CA ASP A 98 62.37 27.87 41.78
C ASP A 98 61.19 26.90 42.00
N GLN A 99 60.42 26.59 40.96
CA GLN A 99 59.25 25.72 41.03
C GLN A 99 59.31 24.58 40.00
N CYS A 100 60.33 23.73 40.11
CA CYS A 100 60.41 22.54 39.26
C CYS A 100 59.19 21.62 39.44
N HIS A 101 58.63 21.17 38.32
CA HIS A 101 57.54 20.20 38.33
C HIS A 101 57.96 18.90 39.03
N PRO A 102 57.00 18.14 39.60
CA PRO A 102 57.27 16.86 40.23
C PRO A 102 58.00 15.90 39.27
N GLY A 103 59.05 15.24 39.75
CA GLY A 103 59.89 14.38 38.92
C GLY A 103 61.16 15.07 38.41
N TYR A 104 61.25 16.40 38.44
CA TYR A 104 62.38 17.20 37.97
C TYR A 104 63.13 17.84 39.14
N THR A 105 64.43 18.03 39.00
CA THR A 105 65.31 18.62 40.01
C THR A 105 66.49 19.35 39.35
N GLY A 106 67.21 20.13 40.16
CA GLY A 106 68.33 20.94 39.72
C GLY A 106 67.95 22.40 39.46
N PRO A 107 68.94 23.30 39.36
CA PRO A 107 68.74 24.75 39.33
C PRO A 107 67.93 25.23 38.11
N ARG A 108 67.88 24.43 37.04
CA ARG A 108 67.05 24.69 35.86
C ARG A 108 66.05 23.58 35.54
N CYS A 109 65.70 22.77 36.55
CA CYS A 109 64.85 21.59 36.39
C CYS A 109 65.37 20.62 35.31
N ASN A 110 66.70 20.58 35.17
CA ASN A 110 67.40 19.96 34.05
C ASN A 110 67.80 18.50 34.32
N ARG A 111 67.35 17.92 35.43
CA ARG A 111 67.66 16.55 35.83
C ARG A 111 66.43 15.87 36.40
N CYS A 112 66.40 14.54 36.37
CA CYS A 112 65.32 13.77 36.99
C CYS A 112 65.61 13.53 38.48
N SER A 113 64.56 13.65 39.30
CA SER A 113 64.59 13.37 40.73
C SER A 113 64.63 11.86 41.02
N ASN A 114 64.95 11.47 42.25
CA ASN A 114 65.10 10.06 42.62
C ASN A 114 63.80 9.27 42.37
N GLY A 115 63.90 8.16 41.64
CA GLY A 115 62.74 7.37 41.21
C GLY A 115 62.20 7.75 39.82
N TYR A 116 62.80 8.73 39.14
CA TYR A 116 62.48 9.14 37.78
C TYR A 116 63.72 9.06 36.90
N TYR A 117 63.52 8.81 35.61
CA TYR A 117 64.59 8.75 34.61
C TYR A 117 64.21 9.45 33.30
N GLY A 118 65.20 9.93 32.58
CA GLY A 118 65.02 10.60 31.29
C GLY A 118 66.02 11.72 31.08
N ASN A 119 65.82 12.52 30.03
CA ASN A 119 66.69 13.64 29.72
C ASN A 119 65.86 14.89 29.35
N PRO A 120 65.67 15.84 30.29
CA PRO A 120 64.83 17.02 30.07
C PRO A 120 65.51 18.15 29.28
N THR A 121 66.82 18.07 29.02
CA THR A 121 67.56 19.13 28.31
C THR A 121 67.55 18.99 26.79
N VAL A 122 66.96 17.93 26.25
CA VAL A 122 66.79 17.74 24.80
C VAL A 122 65.35 18.05 24.38
N PRO A 123 65.10 18.70 23.22
CA PRO A 123 63.74 19.00 22.77
C PRO A 123 62.84 17.76 22.75
N GLY A 124 61.69 17.83 23.43
CA GLY A 124 60.73 16.73 23.61
C GLY A 124 61.06 15.74 24.74
N GLY A 125 62.25 15.83 25.34
CA GLY A 125 62.67 14.95 26.44
C GLY A 125 62.00 15.33 27.77
N SER A 126 61.64 14.34 28.58
CA SER A 126 60.97 14.51 29.87
C SER A 126 61.43 13.44 30.88
N CYS A 127 61.19 13.68 32.17
CA CYS A 127 61.47 12.73 33.23
C CYS A 127 60.24 11.84 33.48
N GLN A 128 60.43 10.52 33.43
CA GLN A 128 59.39 9.51 33.62
C GLN A 128 59.67 8.66 34.87
N PRO A 129 58.64 8.18 35.60
CA PRO A 129 58.84 7.31 36.74
C PRO A 129 59.56 6.01 36.34
N CYS A 130 60.47 5.53 37.19
CA CYS A 130 61.10 4.23 37.02
C CYS A 130 60.09 3.10 37.30
N ASP A 131 59.77 2.32 36.27
CA ASP A 131 58.87 1.17 36.41
C ASP A 131 59.62 -0.09 36.85
N CYS A 132 59.64 -0.30 38.16
CA CYS A 132 60.28 -1.45 38.82
C CYS A 132 59.25 -2.28 39.60
N HIS A 133 58.01 -2.35 39.11
CA HIS A 133 56.90 -3.14 39.69
C HIS A 133 56.65 -2.86 41.18
N GLY A 134 56.82 -1.60 41.62
CA GLY A 134 56.54 -1.17 43.01
C GLY A 134 57.58 -1.60 44.06
N ASN A 135 58.70 -2.20 43.63
CA ASN A 135 59.66 -2.86 44.55
C ASN A 135 60.90 -2.01 44.88
N LEU A 136 60.91 -0.73 44.51
CA LEU A 136 61.97 0.22 44.86
C LEU A 136 61.76 0.82 46.25
N ASP A 137 62.86 1.00 46.98
CA ASP A 137 62.87 1.74 48.25
C ASP A 137 63.23 3.20 48.00
N LEU A 138 62.24 4.00 47.57
CA LEU A 138 62.40 5.41 47.19
C LEU A 138 62.89 6.33 48.33
N SER A 139 62.90 5.84 49.58
CA SER A 139 63.49 6.55 50.72
C SER A 139 65.02 6.71 50.60
N LYS A 140 65.67 5.93 49.72
CA LYS A 140 67.11 5.97 49.48
C LYS A 140 67.45 6.51 48.08
N PRO A 141 68.37 7.48 47.96
CA PRO A 141 68.80 8.00 46.67
C PRO A 141 69.51 6.93 45.83
N GLY A 142 69.30 6.97 44.51
CA GLY A 142 69.87 6.01 43.56
C GLY A 142 69.10 4.68 43.50
N SER A 143 67.79 4.72 43.77
CA SER A 143 66.93 3.54 43.72
C SER A 143 66.80 2.98 42.30
N CYS A 144 66.75 3.87 41.32
CA CYS A 144 66.94 3.56 39.91
C CYS A 144 67.91 4.55 39.26
N ASP A 145 68.49 4.15 38.14
CA ASP A 145 69.36 5.01 37.37
C ASP A 145 68.56 6.15 36.71
N PRO A 146 68.93 7.44 36.93
CA PRO A 146 68.13 8.60 36.53
C PRO A 146 68.21 8.94 35.03
N VAL A 147 68.98 8.19 34.24
CA VAL A 147 69.07 8.37 32.77
C VAL A 147 68.47 7.18 32.04
N THR A 148 68.73 5.96 32.51
CA THR A 148 68.36 4.70 31.84
C THR A 148 67.15 4.01 32.47
N GLY A 149 66.76 4.37 33.70
CA GLY A 149 65.62 3.78 34.42
C GLY A 149 65.86 2.34 34.88
N GLN A 150 67.12 1.92 35.09
CA GLN A 150 67.44 0.59 35.59
C GLN A 150 67.27 0.52 37.11
N CYS A 151 66.61 -0.54 37.62
CA CYS A 151 66.38 -0.75 39.06
C CYS A 151 67.67 -1.23 39.74
N LEU A 152 68.20 -0.48 40.71
CA LEU A 152 69.51 -0.78 41.31
C LEU A 152 69.42 -1.42 42.70
N ARG A 153 68.29 -1.28 43.42
CA ARG A 153 68.13 -1.79 44.81
C ARG A 153 66.71 -2.30 45.11
N CYS A 154 66.58 -3.56 45.53
CA CYS A 154 65.31 -4.25 45.84
C CYS A 154 64.99 -4.29 47.36
N ARG A 155 63.70 -4.46 47.71
CA ARG A 155 63.20 -4.66 49.10
C ARG A 155 63.47 -6.09 49.64
N GLN A 156 63.48 -6.26 50.97
CA GLN A 156 63.73 -7.53 51.68
C GLN A 156 62.66 -8.61 51.38
N GLY A 157 63.04 -9.88 51.19
CA GLY A 157 62.14 -11.00 50.83
C GLY A 157 62.09 -11.36 49.33
N TYR A 158 62.86 -10.63 48.53
CA TYR A 158 63.01 -10.80 47.09
C TYR A 158 64.49 -11.07 46.78
N GLY A 159 64.78 -11.99 45.86
CA GLY A 159 66.15 -12.39 45.51
C GLY A 159 66.20 -13.11 44.16
N GLY A 160 67.32 -13.02 43.45
CA GLY A 160 67.49 -13.65 42.13
C GLY A 160 68.95 -13.73 41.66
N VAL A 161 69.28 -14.84 40.98
CA VAL A 161 70.52 -15.04 40.20
C VAL A 161 70.28 -14.54 38.79
N GLY A 162 71.24 -13.80 38.25
CA GLY A 162 71.34 -13.60 36.79
C GLY A 162 71.73 -12.19 36.43
N VAL A 163 73.04 -11.97 36.33
CA VAL A 163 73.79 -10.91 35.63
C VAL A 163 73.07 -9.56 35.44
N VAL A 164 73.64 -8.58 36.14
CA VAL A 164 73.40 -7.12 36.24
C VAL A 164 73.09 -6.31 34.96
N ILE A 165 72.76 -6.88 33.79
CA ILE A 165 72.77 -6.11 32.53
C ILE A 165 71.45 -6.09 31.71
N THR A 166 70.36 -6.85 31.99
CA THR A 166 69.21 -6.78 31.04
C THR A 166 67.77 -6.97 31.55
N ALA A 167 67.48 -7.39 32.79
CA ALA A 167 66.11 -7.80 33.14
C ALA A 167 65.27 -6.84 34.03
N LYS A 168 65.79 -5.69 34.47
CA LYS A 168 65.06 -4.62 35.19
C LYS A 168 63.96 -5.11 36.19
N ASN A 169 64.15 -6.18 36.97
CA ASN A 169 63.15 -6.63 37.94
C ASN A 169 63.73 -7.34 39.17
N CYS A 170 63.02 -7.24 40.30
CA CYS A 170 63.28 -7.96 41.54
C CYS A 170 62.19 -9.02 41.70
N GLN A 171 62.51 -10.31 41.69
CA GLN A 171 61.51 -11.40 41.78
C GLN A 171 61.37 -11.97 43.20
N SER A 172 60.14 -12.34 43.56
CA SER A 172 59.81 -12.96 44.85
C SER A 172 60.35 -14.39 44.91
N CYS A 173 60.81 -14.82 46.10
CA CYS A 173 61.34 -16.16 46.32
C CYS A 173 60.32 -17.27 46.02
N GLN A 174 59.03 -17.05 46.33
CA GLN A 174 57.92 -17.99 46.12
C GLN A 174 58.21 -19.43 46.60
N CYS A 175 58.83 -19.59 47.76
CA CYS A 175 59.04 -20.92 48.33
C CYS A 175 57.69 -21.57 48.69
N HIS A 176 57.48 -22.81 48.26
CA HIS A 176 56.24 -23.55 48.45
C HIS A 176 56.00 -23.81 49.94
N THR A 177 54.83 -23.42 50.46
CA THR A 177 54.54 -23.37 51.92
C THR A 177 54.64 -24.72 52.62
N ASN A 178 54.26 -25.81 51.93
CA ASN A 178 54.33 -27.17 52.49
C ASN A 178 55.56 -27.97 52.03
N GLY A 179 56.18 -27.57 50.92
CA GLY A 179 57.34 -28.27 50.35
C GLY A 179 58.68 -27.69 50.81
N SER A 180 58.69 -26.44 51.27
CA SER A 180 59.86 -25.78 51.85
C SER A 180 59.80 -25.71 53.38
N VAL A 181 60.96 -25.57 54.00
CA VAL A 181 61.12 -25.39 55.45
C VAL A 181 60.82 -23.94 55.86
N SER A 182 61.03 -22.97 54.96
CA SER A 182 60.82 -21.54 55.20
C SER A 182 60.55 -20.78 53.89
N ALA A 183 59.78 -19.69 53.99
CA ALA A 183 59.48 -18.77 52.88
C ALA A 183 60.68 -17.89 52.45
N VAL A 184 61.78 -17.93 53.20
CA VAL A 184 62.98 -17.12 52.94
C VAL A 184 63.95 -17.90 52.06
N CYS A 185 64.25 -17.37 50.87
CA CYS A 185 65.24 -17.96 49.96
C CYS A 185 66.63 -17.31 50.07
N ASN A 186 67.63 -18.00 49.54
CA ASN A 186 68.99 -17.47 49.46
C ASN A 186 69.03 -16.18 48.64
N LYS A 187 69.60 -15.10 49.20
CA LYS A 187 69.59 -13.75 48.60
C LYS A 187 70.36 -13.62 47.27
N LYS A 188 71.35 -14.48 47.03
CA LYS A 188 72.10 -14.52 45.76
C LYS A 188 71.54 -15.57 44.81
N THR A 189 71.13 -16.74 45.32
CA THR A 189 70.75 -17.86 44.45
C THR A 189 69.25 -17.99 44.17
N GLY A 190 68.41 -17.33 44.98
CA GLY A 190 66.97 -17.52 44.93
C GLY A 190 66.50 -18.90 45.43
N GLN A 191 67.38 -19.80 45.90
CA GLN A 191 67.02 -21.17 46.27
C GLN A 191 66.30 -21.25 47.63
N CYS A 192 65.18 -21.97 47.67
CA CYS A 192 64.42 -22.31 48.88
C CYS A 192 64.93 -23.62 49.50
N GLN A 193 64.75 -23.79 50.82
CA GLN A 193 65.20 -24.99 51.53
C GLN A 193 64.08 -26.05 51.55
N CYS A 194 64.25 -27.17 50.86
CA CYS A 194 63.18 -28.15 50.62
C CYS A 194 63.10 -29.22 51.72
N ARG A 195 61.89 -29.76 51.94
CA ARG A 195 61.61 -30.89 52.84
C ARG A 195 61.90 -32.23 52.15
N GLU A 196 61.92 -33.32 52.91
CA GLU A 196 62.26 -34.66 52.43
C GLU A 196 61.35 -35.14 51.27
N ASN A 197 61.94 -35.77 50.25
CA ASN A 197 61.30 -36.21 48.99
C ASN A 197 60.75 -35.08 48.08
N VAL A 198 61.08 -33.81 48.38
CA VAL A 198 60.73 -32.62 47.60
C VAL A 198 62.00 -31.94 47.08
N VAL A 199 62.00 -31.54 45.81
CA VAL A 199 63.12 -30.94 45.08
C VAL A 199 62.65 -29.69 44.31
N GLY A 200 63.56 -29.01 43.62
CA GLY A 200 63.27 -27.79 42.84
C GLY A 200 63.67 -26.49 43.55
N ARG A 201 63.71 -25.37 42.80
CA ARG A 201 64.17 -24.07 43.35
C ARG A 201 63.22 -23.53 44.41
N GLN A 202 61.93 -23.73 44.20
CA GLN A 202 60.84 -23.28 45.07
C GLN A 202 60.35 -24.40 46.00
N CYS A 203 60.91 -25.62 45.90
CA CYS A 203 60.52 -26.80 46.67
C CYS A 203 59.09 -27.25 46.39
N ASP A 204 58.74 -27.29 45.12
CA ASP A 204 57.41 -27.52 44.57
C ASP A 204 57.32 -28.81 43.72
N GLU A 205 58.44 -29.50 43.51
CA GLU A 205 58.50 -30.74 42.72
C GLU A 205 58.81 -31.95 43.60
N CYS A 206 58.22 -33.12 43.30
CA CYS A 206 58.59 -34.37 43.96
C CYS A 206 59.83 -35.00 43.30
N MET A 207 60.64 -35.72 44.09
CA MET A 207 61.73 -36.53 43.55
C MET A 207 61.19 -37.66 42.64
N ALA A 208 61.95 -38.11 41.65
CA ALA A 208 61.56 -39.16 40.70
C ALA A 208 61.01 -40.42 41.42
N MET A 209 60.02 -41.09 40.81
CA MET A 209 59.25 -42.22 41.36
C MET A 209 58.19 -41.85 42.43
N PHE A 210 57.99 -40.55 42.70
CA PHE A 210 56.96 -40.02 43.59
C PHE A 210 56.14 -38.93 42.88
N TYR A 211 54.87 -38.78 43.26
CA TYR A 211 53.97 -37.74 42.75
C TYR A 211 53.24 -37.04 43.90
N LEU A 212 52.70 -35.85 43.63
CA LEU A 212 51.96 -35.05 44.60
C LEU A 212 50.52 -35.57 44.74
N ARG A 213 50.13 -36.01 45.93
CA ARG A 213 48.74 -36.38 46.23
C ARG A 213 48.07 -35.29 47.08
N GLY A 214 47.45 -34.33 46.41
CA GLY A 214 46.88 -33.14 47.06
C GLY A 214 47.97 -32.20 47.58
N SER A 215 47.64 -31.32 48.53
CA SER A 215 48.55 -30.26 49.01
C SER A 215 49.48 -30.66 50.18
N LEU A 216 49.56 -31.95 50.57
CA LEU A 216 50.50 -32.41 51.61
C LEU A 216 51.09 -33.81 51.30
N SER A 217 52.39 -33.81 50.96
CA SER A 217 53.33 -34.95 50.85
C SER A 217 53.40 -35.73 49.52
N CYS A 218 54.64 -35.95 49.05
CA CYS A 218 54.99 -36.74 47.87
C CYS A 218 54.89 -38.25 48.16
N VAL A 219 54.14 -38.99 47.34
CA VAL A 219 53.86 -40.44 47.53
C VAL A 219 54.34 -41.28 46.33
N PRO A 220 54.75 -42.53 46.53
CA PRO A 220 55.35 -43.36 45.47
C PRO A 220 54.36 -43.78 44.37
N CYS A 221 54.86 -43.88 43.13
CA CYS A 221 54.08 -44.14 41.92
C CYS A 221 53.48 -45.56 41.80
N HIS A 222 54.14 -46.61 42.29
CA HIS A 222 53.67 -48.02 42.22
C HIS A 222 53.18 -48.49 40.83
N CYS A 223 53.93 -48.17 39.77
CA CYS A 223 53.63 -48.62 38.42
C CYS A 223 53.87 -50.13 38.24
N ASN A 224 52.97 -50.82 37.53
CA ASN A 224 53.05 -52.26 37.30
C ASN A 224 54.23 -52.61 36.39
N SER A 225 55.10 -53.53 36.83
CA SER A 225 56.33 -53.90 36.12
C SER A 225 56.11 -54.51 34.73
N PHE A 226 54.97 -55.17 34.51
CA PHE A 226 54.65 -55.82 33.24
C PHE A 226 54.00 -54.87 32.24
N GLY A 227 53.16 -53.95 32.72
CA GLY A 227 52.34 -53.07 31.88
C GLY A 227 52.88 -51.65 31.72
N SER A 228 53.84 -51.22 32.53
CA SER A 228 54.47 -49.90 32.42
C SER A 228 55.79 -49.94 31.63
N LYS A 229 56.10 -48.84 30.94
CA LYS A 229 57.38 -48.62 30.24
C LYS A 229 58.49 -48.18 31.19
N SER A 230 58.13 -47.49 32.27
CA SER A 230 59.01 -47.12 33.38
C SER A 230 58.22 -47.12 34.69
N PHE A 231 58.93 -47.06 35.81
CA PHE A 231 58.32 -47.04 37.13
C PHE A 231 57.90 -45.64 37.60
N ASP A 232 58.21 -44.61 36.80
CA ASP A 232 57.80 -43.23 37.01
C ASP A 232 56.35 -43.00 36.59
N CYS A 233 55.71 -42.02 37.23
CA CYS A 233 54.36 -41.57 36.92
C CYS A 233 54.32 -40.05 36.77
N ASP A 234 53.27 -39.55 36.12
CA ASP A 234 53.04 -38.11 36.00
C ASP A 234 52.54 -37.49 37.32
N GLU A 235 52.31 -36.18 37.31
CA GLU A 235 51.89 -35.39 38.47
C GLU A 235 50.56 -35.86 39.09
N THR A 236 49.75 -36.64 38.37
CA THR A 236 48.48 -37.22 38.86
C THR A 236 48.64 -38.63 39.43
N GLY A 237 49.83 -39.21 39.32
CA GLY A 237 50.11 -40.57 39.74
C GLY A 237 49.86 -41.61 38.64
N GLN A 238 49.70 -41.19 37.38
CA GLN A 238 49.43 -42.04 36.23
C GLN A 238 50.73 -42.52 35.59
N CYS A 239 50.88 -43.84 35.52
CA CYS A 239 52.06 -44.51 34.99
C CYS A 239 52.09 -44.49 33.46
N ARG A 240 53.29 -44.54 32.88
CA ARG A 240 53.47 -44.60 31.42
C ARG A 240 53.27 -46.03 30.90
N CYS A 241 52.12 -46.33 30.32
CA CYS A 241 51.77 -47.69 29.93
C CYS A 241 52.40 -48.14 28.60
N GLN A 242 52.63 -49.45 28.48
CA GLN A 242 53.02 -50.11 27.23
C GLN A 242 51.88 -50.08 26.20
N PRO A 243 52.17 -50.21 24.89
CA PRO A 243 51.11 -50.24 23.87
C PRO A 243 50.10 -51.36 24.16
N GLY A 244 48.81 -51.06 24.11
CA GLY A 244 47.76 -52.03 24.42
C GLY A 244 47.41 -52.16 25.92
N VAL A 245 48.07 -51.41 26.81
CA VAL A 245 47.83 -51.40 28.26
C VAL A 245 47.28 -50.05 28.71
N THR A 246 46.37 -50.03 29.67
CA THR A 246 45.74 -48.82 30.20
C THR A 246 45.56 -48.87 31.73
N GLY A 247 45.00 -47.82 32.31
CA GLY A 247 44.76 -47.66 33.75
C GLY A 247 45.88 -46.89 34.47
N PRO A 248 45.61 -46.33 35.67
CA PRO A 248 46.54 -45.46 36.41
C PRO A 248 47.86 -46.12 36.78
N LYS A 249 47.85 -47.43 36.98
CA LYS A 249 49.05 -48.22 37.28
C LYS A 249 49.47 -49.14 36.15
N CYS A 250 48.87 -48.98 34.95
CA CYS A 250 49.09 -49.84 33.79
C CYS A 250 48.89 -51.34 34.09
N ASP A 251 47.78 -51.65 34.74
CA ASP A 251 47.48 -52.96 35.31
C ASP A 251 46.46 -53.78 34.49
N ARG A 252 45.95 -53.24 33.38
CA ARG A 252 44.90 -53.86 32.57
C ARG A 252 45.05 -53.53 31.09
N CYS A 253 44.50 -54.37 30.22
CA CYS A 253 44.50 -54.11 28.79
C CYS A 253 43.60 -52.94 28.39
N SER A 254 44.05 -52.14 27.43
CA SER A 254 43.20 -51.15 26.75
C SER A 254 42.19 -51.84 25.85
N ARG A 255 41.10 -51.13 25.51
CA ARG A 255 40.15 -51.61 24.49
C ARG A 255 40.89 -51.98 23.21
N GLY A 256 40.55 -53.12 22.61
CA GLY A 256 41.29 -53.65 21.46
C GLY A 256 42.31 -54.73 21.79
N PHE A 257 42.58 -54.99 23.07
CA PHE A 257 43.67 -55.86 23.52
C PHE A 257 43.22 -56.77 24.67
N PHE A 258 43.80 -57.96 24.73
CA PHE A 258 43.49 -58.99 25.73
C PHE A 258 44.76 -59.66 26.24
N ASN A 259 44.62 -60.50 27.27
CA ASN A 259 45.70 -61.34 27.80
C ASN A 259 46.91 -60.53 28.30
N PHE A 260 46.75 -59.90 29.48
CA PHE A 260 47.80 -59.13 30.16
C PHE A 260 48.92 -60.05 30.66
N GLN A 261 50.10 -59.97 30.05
CA GLN A 261 51.28 -60.79 30.37
C GLN A 261 52.55 -59.93 30.47
N GLU A 262 53.70 -60.56 30.70
CA GLU A 262 55.00 -59.89 30.71
C GLU A 262 55.29 -59.27 29.33
N GLY A 263 55.28 -57.93 29.25
CA GLY A 263 55.39 -57.19 27.99
C GLY A 263 54.08 -56.59 27.46
N GLY A 264 53.01 -56.57 28.26
CA GLY A 264 51.78 -55.82 27.98
C GLY A 264 50.60 -56.70 27.56
N CYS A 265 49.83 -56.26 26.57
CA CYS A 265 48.63 -56.97 26.11
C CYS A 265 48.68 -57.30 24.61
N THR A 266 48.06 -58.41 24.23
CA THR A 266 47.99 -58.88 22.84
C THR A 266 46.82 -58.20 22.12
N PRO A 267 47.01 -57.67 20.90
CA PRO A 267 45.91 -57.10 20.12
C PRO A 267 44.89 -58.17 19.73
N CYS A 268 43.60 -57.83 19.85
CA CYS A 268 42.51 -58.69 19.42
C CYS A 268 42.37 -58.73 17.89
N GLN A 269 42.01 -59.90 17.35
CA GLN A 269 41.76 -60.09 15.92
C GLN A 269 40.25 -59.97 15.62
N CYS A 270 39.66 -58.83 15.99
CA CYS A 270 38.21 -58.59 15.87
C CYS A 270 37.93 -57.43 14.89
N SER A 271 38.49 -57.49 13.68
CA SER A 271 38.43 -56.40 12.70
C SER A 271 37.01 -55.97 12.31
N HIS A 272 36.04 -56.89 12.40
CA HIS A 272 34.63 -56.67 12.10
C HIS A 272 33.85 -55.89 13.20
N VAL A 273 34.44 -55.70 14.39
CA VAL A 273 33.87 -54.90 15.50
C VAL A 273 34.87 -53.86 16.03
N GLY A 274 35.69 -53.29 15.15
CA GLY A 274 36.66 -52.26 15.53
C GLY A 274 37.71 -52.74 16.53
N ASN A 275 38.04 -54.04 16.48
CA ASN A 275 38.90 -54.76 17.42
C ASN A 275 38.35 -54.90 18.85
N ASN A 276 37.08 -54.62 19.10
CA ASN A 276 36.48 -54.74 20.44
C ASN A 276 36.32 -56.21 20.89
N CYS A 277 36.85 -56.53 22.08
CA CYS A 277 36.94 -57.89 22.59
C CYS A 277 36.98 -57.91 24.13
N ASP A 278 36.67 -59.06 24.72
CA ASP A 278 36.85 -59.30 26.15
C ASP A 278 38.33 -59.25 26.53
N ALA A 279 38.66 -58.48 27.57
CA ALA A 279 40.04 -58.20 27.99
C ALA A 279 40.79 -59.43 28.54
N LYS A 280 40.10 -60.54 28.84
CA LYS A 280 40.70 -61.78 29.37
C LYS A 280 40.70 -62.90 28.34
N THR A 281 39.58 -63.11 27.65
CA THR A 281 39.40 -64.25 26.72
C THR A 281 39.74 -63.91 25.27
N GLY A 282 39.73 -62.62 24.91
CA GLY A 282 39.91 -62.17 23.52
C GLY A 282 38.69 -62.39 22.62
N GLN A 283 37.55 -62.82 23.18
CA GLN A 283 36.31 -63.03 22.43
C GLN A 283 35.71 -61.70 21.98
N CYS A 284 35.33 -61.59 20.70
CA CYS A 284 34.77 -60.36 20.13
C CYS A 284 33.42 -60.01 20.79
N ILE A 285 33.21 -58.74 21.12
CA ILE A 285 31.97 -58.25 21.76
C ILE A 285 31.23 -57.32 20.80
N CYS A 286 30.01 -57.71 20.43
CA CYS A 286 29.14 -56.92 19.58
C CYS A 286 28.78 -55.55 20.22
N PRO A 287 28.78 -54.46 19.44
CA PRO A 287 28.23 -53.18 19.87
C PRO A 287 26.74 -53.29 20.26
N PRO A 288 26.21 -52.40 21.13
CA PRO A 288 24.82 -52.42 21.54
C PRO A 288 23.83 -52.45 20.36
N ASN A 289 22.76 -53.25 20.49
CA ASN A 289 21.70 -53.37 19.49
C ASN A 289 22.15 -53.86 18.09
N THR A 290 23.26 -54.59 18.01
CA THR A 290 23.69 -55.31 16.80
C THR A 290 23.51 -56.82 16.98
N ILE A 291 23.30 -57.54 15.89
CA ILE A 291 23.07 -59.00 15.85
C ILE A 291 23.91 -59.65 14.75
N GLY A 292 24.08 -60.98 14.85
CA GLY A 292 24.88 -61.78 13.93
C GLY A 292 26.29 -62.05 14.48
N ASP A 293 26.92 -63.12 14.02
CA ASP A 293 28.25 -63.54 14.50
C ASP A 293 29.34 -62.50 14.24
N SER A 294 29.14 -61.66 13.22
CA SER A 294 30.01 -60.53 12.88
C SER A 294 29.46 -59.17 13.34
N CYS A 295 28.32 -59.13 14.04
CA CYS A 295 27.70 -57.90 14.55
C CYS A 295 27.47 -56.81 13.46
N ASP A 296 27.26 -57.25 12.21
CA ASP A 296 27.20 -56.42 11.00
C ASP A 296 25.79 -55.90 10.70
N ARG A 297 24.81 -56.30 11.51
CA ARG A 297 23.39 -55.97 11.32
C ARG A 297 22.80 -55.40 12.58
N CYS A 298 21.88 -54.45 12.42
CA CYS A 298 21.08 -53.97 13.55
C CYS A 298 20.08 -55.03 13.99
N ALA A 299 19.85 -55.09 15.31
CA ALA A 299 18.72 -55.81 15.88
C ALA A 299 17.38 -55.26 15.33
N PRO A 300 16.28 -56.04 15.35
CA PRO A 300 14.97 -55.53 14.97
C PRO A 300 14.61 -54.23 15.70
N ASN A 301 13.92 -53.32 15.01
CA ASN A 301 13.52 -51.98 15.45
C ASN A 301 14.68 -51.00 15.70
N HIS A 302 15.83 -51.23 15.07
CA HIS A 302 17.00 -50.34 15.14
C HIS A 302 17.56 -50.01 13.73
N TRP A 303 18.35 -48.94 13.63
CA TRP A 303 18.90 -48.42 12.38
C TRP A 303 20.25 -47.72 12.57
N GLY A 304 20.91 -47.37 11.47
CA GLY A 304 22.14 -46.57 11.47
C GLY A 304 23.31 -47.34 12.08
N HIS A 305 23.64 -48.49 11.48
CA HIS A 305 24.74 -49.36 11.95
C HIS A 305 26.06 -48.60 12.02
N ASP A 306 26.69 -48.65 13.19
CA ASP A 306 28.03 -48.14 13.44
C ASP A 306 28.87 -49.18 14.19
N ILE A 307 30.09 -49.41 13.70
CA ILE A 307 30.99 -50.47 14.18
C ILE A 307 31.48 -50.25 15.63
N ILE A 308 31.33 -49.03 16.18
CA ILE A 308 31.81 -48.66 17.52
C ILE A 308 30.64 -48.44 18.49
N THR A 309 29.62 -47.72 18.05
CA THR A 309 28.49 -47.27 18.88
C THR A 309 27.25 -48.15 18.76
N GLY A 310 27.20 -49.04 17.76
CA GLY A 310 26.09 -49.95 17.52
C GLY A 310 24.95 -49.32 16.73
N CYS A 311 23.71 -49.75 17.00
CA CYS A 311 22.54 -49.23 16.29
C CYS A 311 21.62 -48.41 17.19
N LYS A 312 20.97 -47.41 16.59
CA LYS A 312 20.01 -46.52 17.27
C LYS A 312 18.61 -47.12 17.18
N GLU A 313 17.82 -46.96 18.24
CA GLU A 313 16.43 -47.38 18.24
C GLU A 313 15.59 -46.52 17.27
N CYS A 314 14.68 -47.15 16.53
CA CYS A 314 13.77 -46.46 15.62
C CYS A 314 12.76 -45.59 16.39
N GLY A 315 12.13 -46.14 17.43
CA GLY A 315 11.09 -45.44 18.20
C GLY A 315 9.81 -45.14 17.41
N CYS A 316 9.45 -46.00 16.45
CA CYS A 316 8.22 -45.85 15.67
C CYS A 316 6.96 -46.04 16.54
N SER A 317 5.95 -45.20 16.32
CA SER A 317 4.66 -45.30 17.00
C SER A 317 3.94 -46.61 16.67
N ALA A 318 3.62 -47.42 17.68
CA ALA A 318 2.92 -48.70 17.47
C ALA A 318 1.51 -48.54 16.85
N VAL A 319 0.91 -47.35 16.96
CA VAL A 319 -0.43 -47.07 16.40
C VAL A 319 -0.31 -46.39 15.03
N GLY A 320 0.65 -45.48 14.88
CA GLY A 320 0.75 -44.64 13.67
C GLY A 320 1.68 -45.20 12.58
N SER A 321 2.56 -46.13 12.92
CA SER A 321 3.47 -46.77 11.96
C SER A 321 2.97 -48.14 11.50
N VAL A 322 3.24 -48.47 10.23
CA VAL A 322 2.92 -49.77 9.62
C VAL A 322 3.73 -50.89 10.28
N THR A 323 4.97 -50.58 10.66
CA THR A 323 5.88 -51.51 11.33
C THR A 323 6.77 -50.75 12.30
N LEU A 324 7.21 -51.40 13.38
CA LEU A 324 8.17 -50.83 14.33
C LEU A 324 9.60 -50.73 13.78
N GLN A 325 9.88 -51.40 12.66
CA GLN A 325 11.13 -51.28 11.93
C GLN A 325 11.09 -50.07 10.99
N CYS A 326 11.98 -49.12 11.24
CA CYS A 326 12.22 -47.96 10.39
C CYS A 326 13.20 -48.30 9.26
N ASN A 327 13.34 -47.36 8.31
CA ASN A 327 14.34 -47.45 7.27
C ASN A 327 15.76 -47.55 7.87
N VAL A 328 16.51 -48.56 7.45
CA VAL A 328 17.82 -48.91 8.03
C VAL A 328 18.89 -47.82 7.89
N ASN A 329 18.74 -46.92 6.90
CA ASN A 329 19.70 -45.87 6.61
C ASN A 329 19.25 -44.49 7.12
N THR A 330 17.96 -44.18 7.03
CA THR A 330 17.44 -42.84 7.39
C THR A 330 16.82 -42.76 8.78
N GLY A 331 16.41 -43.90 9.35
CA GLY A 331 15.71 -43.94 10.63
C GLY A 331 14.23 -43.56 10.56
N CYS A 332 13.71 -43.20 9.38
CA CYS A 332 12.32 -42.79 9.23
C CYS A 332 11.38 -44.01 9.27
N CYS A 333 10.32 -43.90 10.05
CA CYS A 333 9.26 -44.88 10.16
C CYS A 333 8.28 -44.76 8.98
N PHE A 334 7.67 -45.88 8.59
CA PHE A 334 6.64 -45.92 7.56
C PHE A 334 5.28 -45.64 8.20
N CYS A 335 4.69 -44.48 7.94
CA CYS A 335 3.45 -44.05 8.58
C CYS A 335 2.21 -44.52 7.82
N HIS A 336 1.12 -44.80 8.56
CA HIS A 336 -0.22 -44.90 7.98
C HIS A 336 -0.74 -43.53 7.50
N ASP A 337 -1.71 -43.52 6.58
CA ASP A 337 -2.15 -42.31 5.87
C ASP A 337 -2.57 -41.13 6.78
N SER A 338 -3.19 -41.41 7.93
CA SER A 338 -3.64 -40.40 8.89
C SER A 338 -2.54 -39.90 9.84
N TYR A 339 -1.31 -40.40 9.73
CA TYR A 339 -0.20 -40.09 10.61
C TYR A 339 0.99 -39.51 9.83
N ARG A 340 1.84 -38.74 10.52
CA ARG A 340 3.05 -38.14 9.95
C ARG A 340 4.17 -38.02 10.99
N GLY A 341 5.29 -37.45 10.56
CA GLY A 341 6.50 -37.28 11.35
C GLY A 341 7.45 -38.45 11.21
N GLU A 342 8.72 -38.26 11.56
CA GLU A 342 9.77 -39.29 11.40
C GLU A 342 9.46 -40.58 12.17
N LYS A 343 8.67 -40.47 13.25
CA LYS A 343 8.26 -41.59 14.13
C LYS A 343 6.78 -41.96 14.02
N CYS A 344 6.02 -41.32 13.13
CA CYS A 344 4.57 -41.54 12.97
C CYS A 344 3.75 -41.30 14.26
N ASN A 345 4.19 -40.36 15.09
CA ASN A 345 3.59 -40.01 16.38
C ASN A 345 2.81 -38.70 16.35
N GLU A 346 2.53 -38.18 15.15
CA GLU A 346 1.72 -36.99 14.91
C GLU A 346 0.62 -37.31 13.90
N CYS A 347 -0.48 -36.58 13.95
CA CYS A 347 -1.53 -36.71 12.95
C CYS A 347 -1.16 -35.94 11.67
N GLN A 348 -1.49 -36.53 10.52
CA GLN A 348 -1.35 -35.90 9.22
C GLN A 348 -2.22 -34.62 9.14
N ILE A 349 -1.85 -33.66 8.29
CA ILE A 349 -2.69 -32.47 8.03
C ILE A 349 -4.09 -32.93 7.61
N GLY A 350 -5.13 -32.34 8.22
CA GLY A 350 -6.51 -32.78 8.05
C GLY A 350 -6.99 -33.76 9.14
N PHE A 351 -6.14 -34.13 10.10
CA PHE A 351 -6.48 -34.97 11.25
C PHE A 351 -5.96 -34.36 12.56
N ARG A 352 -6.61 -34.68 13.69
CA ARG A 352 -6.31 -34.17 15.04
C ARG A 352 -6.40 -35.24 16.12
N ASP A 353 -5.87 -34.96 17.31
CA ASP A 353 -5.99 -35.82 18.50
C ASP A 353 -5.32 -37.20 18.35
N PHE A 354 -3.99 -37.22 18.31
CA PHE A 354 -3.21 -38.46 18.44
C PHE A 354 -3.54 -39.17 19.78
N PRO A 355 -3.72 -40.51 19.81
CA PRO A 355 -3.43 -41.48 18.75
C PRO A 355 -4.59 -41.84 17.84
N GLN A 356 -5.78 -41.23 18.00
CA GLN A 356 -6.94 -41.59 17.17
C GLN A 356 -6.91 -40.92 15.80
N CYS A 357 -6.30 -39.73 15.70
CA CYS A 357 -6.21 -38.95 14.46
C CYS A 357 -7.56 -38.85 13.76
N THR A 358 -8.50 -38.15 14.40
CA THR A 358 -9.86 -37.90 13.88
C THR A 358 -9.82 -36.83 12.80
N GLN A 359 -10.59 -36.98 11.73
CA GLN A 359 -10.60 -36.05 10.60
C GLN A 359 -11.14 -34.67 11.00
N CYS A 360 -10.50 -33.62 10.50
CA CYS A 360 -10.95 -32.23 10.59
C CYS A 360 -12.06 -31.96 9.57
N GLU A 361 -13.13 -31.31 10.00
CA GLU A 361 -14.27 -30.92 9.14
C GLU A 361 -14.19 -29.44 8.74
N CYS A 362 -13.02 -28.98 8.31
CA CYS A 362 -12.82 -27.59 7.93
C CYS A 362 -13.26 -27.32 6.48
N ASN A 363 -14.03 -26.26 6.27
CA ASN A 363 -14.37 -25.77 4.95
C ASN A 363 -13.16 -25.04 4.33
N LYS A 364 -12.62 -25.59 3.25
CA LYS A 364 -11.42 -25.09 2.56
C LYS A 364 -11.58 -23.66 2.05
N SER A 365 -12.79 -23.26 1.64
CA SER A 365 -13.06 -21.92 1.14
C SER A 365 -12.88 -20.86 2.21
N GLY A 366 -13.26 -21.19 3.44
CA GLY A 366 -13.24 -20.26 4.56
C GLY A 366 -12.09 -20.43 5.54
N SER A 367 -11.35 -21.53 5.47
CA SER A 367 -10.18 -21.76 6.31
C SER A 367 -8.96 -20.97 5.82
N ASP A 368 -8.08 -20.58 6.74
CA ASP A 368 -6.86 -19.84 6.45
C ASP A 368 -5.94 -20.66 5.55
N SER A 369 -5.54 -20.07 4.43
CA SER A 369 -4.61 -20.66 3.46
C SER A 369 -3.30 -21.16 4.07
N GLN A 370 -2.81 -20.56 5.17
CA GLN A 370 -1.58 -21.01 5.84
C GLN A 370 -1.76 -22.31 6.61
N THR A 371 -3.00 -22.66 6.96
CA THR A 371 -3.35 -23.89 7.71
C THR A 371 -3.89 -24.99 6.80
N CYS A 372 -3.98 -24.74 5.50
CA CYS A 372 -4.53 -25.66 4.51
C CYS A 372 -3.45 -26.11 3.53
N ASP A 373 -3.44 -27.40 3.23
CA ASP A 373 -2.79 -27.96 2.04
C ASP A 373 -3.80 -27.87 0.89
N LEU A 374 -3.60 -26.91 -0.02
CA LEU A 374 -4.52 -26.67 -1.14
C LEU A 374 -4.44 -27.76 -2.21
N GLU A 375 -3.29 -28.43 -2.37
CA GLU A 375 -3.12 -29.50 -3.36
C GLU A 375 -3.90 -30.75 -2.93
N LYS A 376 -3.79 -31.13 -1.66
CA LYS A 376 -4.57 -32.23 -1.09
C LYS A 376 -5.99 -31.80 -0.72
N GLY A 377 -6.23 -30.50 -0.65
CA GLY A 377 -7.49 -29.92 -0.21
C GLY A 377 -7.86 -30.36 1.21
N VAL A 378 -6.95 -30.26 2.18
CA VAL A 378 -7.25 -30.56 3.59
C VAL A 378 -6.72 -29.43 4.46
N CYS A 379 -7.42 -29.12 5.55
CA CYS A 379 -7.03 -28.06 6.46
C CYS A 379 -6.83 -28.61 7.87
N ALA A 380 -5.83 -28.08 8.57
CA ALA A 380 -5.59 -28.38 9.97
C ALA A 380 -6.67 -27.75 10.87
N CYS A 381 -6.93 -28.40 11.99
CA CYS A 381 -7.84 -27.91 13.02
C CYS A 381 -7.19 -28.06 14.40
N ALA A 382 -7.65 -27.27 15.37
CA ALA A 382 -7.13 -27.31 16.72
C ALA A 382 -7.41 -28.66 17.40
N ASP A 383 -6.42 -29.19 18.11
CA ASP A 383 -6.58 -30.39 18.92
C ASP A 383 -7.70 -30.21 19.96
N ARG A 384 -8.39 -31.30 20.27
CA ARG A 384 -9.55 -31.46 21.17
C ARG A 384 -10.83 -30.77 20.70
N THR A 385 -10.73 -29.52 20.26
CA THR A 385 -11.91 -28.72 19.87
C THR A 385 -12.35 -28.98 18.44
N GLY A 386 -11.42 -29.35 17.55
CA GLY A 386 -11.71 -29.47 16.12
C GLY A 386 -11.93 -28.13 15.43
N LYS A 387 -11.69 -27.01 16.12
CA LYS A 387 -11.93 -25.67 15.60
C LYS A 387 -10.92 -25.30 14.51
N CYS A 388 -11.43 -24.86 13.37
CA CYS A 388 -10.64 -24.44 12.23
C CYS A 388 -10.21 -22.97 12.36
N SER A 389 -9.06 -22.63 11.77
CA SER A 389 -8.60 -21.25 11.66
C SER A 389 -9.27 -20.60 10.46
N CYS A 390 -10.17 -19.64 10.69
CA CYS A 390 -10.96 -19.02 9.62
C CYS A 390 -10.31 -17.77 9.04
N LYS A 391 -10.55 -17.53 7.74
CA LYS A 391 -10.25 -16.26 7.05
C LYS A 391 -11.03 -15.11 7.69
N VAL A 392 -10.56 -13.88 7.43
CA VAL A 392 -10.99 -12.67 8.13
C VAL A 392 -12.51 -12.46 8.11
N ASN A 393 -13.19 -12.70 6.99
CA ASN A 393 -14.62 -12.47 6.83
C ASN A 393 -15.47 -13.73 7.03
N VAL A 394 -14.91 -14.77 7.63
CA VAL A 394 -15.55 -16.08 7.82
C VAL A 394 -15.65 -16.41 9.31
N GLU A 395 -16.73 -17.09 9.69
CA GLU A 395 -17.01 -17.55 11.04
C GLU A 395 -17.53 -18.99 11.06
N GLY A 396 -17.77 -19.51 12.27
CA GLY A 396 -18.13 -20.91 12.53
C GLY A 396 -16.93 -21.77 12.91
N ASP A 397 -17.17 -22.85 13.64
CA ASP A 397 -16.09 -23.76 14.06
C ASP A 397 -15.44 -24.51 12.89
N HIS A 398 -16.18 -24.62 11.78
CA HIS A 398 -15.77 -25.25 10.52
C HIS A 398 -15.42 -24.24 9.41
N CYS A 399 -15.46 -22.92 9.70
CA CYS A 399 -15.23 -21.85 8.72
C CYS A 399 -16.14 -21.94 7.49
N ASP A 400 -17.40 -22.34 7.68
CA ASP A 400 -18.37 -22.64 6.64
C ASP A 400 -19.38 -21.51 6.40
N ARG A 401 -19.29 -20.42 7.17
CA ARG A 401 -20.24 -19.30 7.12
C ARG A 401 -19.54 -17.96 6.98
N CYS A 402 -20.11 -17.10 6.16
CA CYS A 402 -19.72 -15.70 6.12
C CYS A 402 -20.16 -14.98 7.40
N LYS A 403 -19.35 -14.03 7.87
CA LYS A 403 -19.74 -13.11 8.94
C LYS A 403 -20.92 -12.24 8.50
N PRO A 404 -21.68 -11.63 9.44
CA PRO A 404 -22.67 -10.62 9.09
C PRO A 404 -22.09 -9.54 8.17
N ASP A 405 -22.92 -9.00 7.28
CA ASP A 405 -22.55 -8.00 6.27
C ASP A 405 -21.52 -8.48 5.22
N THR A 406 -21.34 -9.81 5.09
CA THR A 406 -20.44 -10.41 4.10
C THR A 406 -21.09 -11.61 3.39
N PHE A 407 -20.66 -11.91 2.16
CA PHE A 407 -21.26 -12.93 1.30
C PHE A 407 -20.22 -13.63 0.40
N GLY A 408 -20.64 -14.70 -0.28
CA GLY A 408 -19.88 -15.31 -1.37
C GLY A 408 -18.62 -16.07 -0.92
N LEU A 409 -18.79 -17.04 -0.01
CA LEU A 409 -17.71 -17.87 0.51
C LEU A 409 -16.94 -18.60 -0.62
N SER A 410 -15.68 -18.25 -0.84
CA SER A 410 -14.89 -18.76 -1.97
C SER A 410 -13.42 -19.02 -1.62
N VAL A 411 -12.86 -20.11 -2.15
CA VAL A 411 -11.43 -20.42 -2.05
C VAL A 411 -10.59 -19.31 -2.67
N ARG A 412 -11.05 -18.74 -3.79
CA ARG A 412 -10.36 -17.67 -4.54
C ARG A 412 -10.35 -16.32 -3.82
N ASN A 413 -11.27 -16.11 -2.87
CA ASN A 413 -11.30 -14.89 -2.08
C ASN A 413 -10.31 -15.00 -0.92
N PRO A 414 -9.28 -14.14 -0.83
CA PRO A 414 -8.29 -14.19 0.25
C PRO A 414 -8.90 -13.90 1.63
N LEU A 415 -10.00 -13.16 1.69
CA LEU A 415 -10.75 -12.87 2.91
C LEU A 415 -11.86 -13.90 3.19
N GLY A 416 -12.09 -14.83 2.25
CA GLY A 416 -13.09 -15.89 2.31
C GLY A 416 -14.45 -15.43 1.83
N CYS A 417 -14.98 -14.36 2.42
CA CYS A 417 -16.20 -13.69 1.99
C CYS A 417 -15.94 -12.21 1.68
N SER A 418 -16.71 -11.63 0.77
CA SER A 418 -16.67 -10.20 0.42
C SER A 418 -17.67 -9.41 1.24
N ARG A 419 -17.34 -8.19 1.62
CA ARG A 419 -18.28 -7.29 2.30
C ARG A 419 -19.38 -6.84 1.35
N CYS A 420 -20.61 -6.73 1.85
CA CYS A 420 -21.73 -6.17 1.11
C CYS A 420 -21.45 -4.71 0.79
N TYR A 421 -21.51 -4.35 -0.50
CA TYR A 421 -21.34 -2.98 -0.96
C TYR A 421 -22.70 -2.31 -1.03
N CYS A 422 -23.66 -2.90 -1.75
CA CYS A 422 -25.04 -2.42 -1.91
C CYS A 422 -25.20 -0.90 -2.04
N TYR A 423 -24.18 -0.25 -2.62
CA TYR A 423 -24.06 1.20 -2.72
C TYR A 423 -24.21 1.99 -1.40
N GLY A 424 -23.91 1.34 -0.26
CA GLY A 424 -24.08 1.89 1.08
C GLY A 424 -25.54 2.08 1.51
N LEU A 425 -26.52 1.56 0.76
CA LEU A 425 -27.95 1.67 1.07
C LEU A 425 -28.42 0.61 2.09
N THR A 426 -27.77 -0.54 2.11
CA THR A 426 -28.00 -1.64 3.05
C THR A 426 -26.69 -2.39 3.29
N HIS A 427 -26.59 -3.09 4.41
CA HIS A 427 -25.49 -4.01 4.68
C HIS A 427 -25.92 -5.48 4.55
N SER A 428 -27.20 -5.74 4.29
CA SER A 428 -27.75 -7.08 4.09
C SER A 428 -27.65 -7.48 2.63
N CYS A 429 -26.87 -8.53 2.35
CA CYS A 429 -26.76 -9.10 1.02
C CYS A 429 -26.46 -10.61 1.06
N THR A 430 -26.73 -11.27 -0.05
CA THR A 430 -26.45 -12.70 -0.27
C THR A 430 -25.70 -12.90 -1.59
N GLU A 431 -25.16 -14.10 -1.84
CA GLU A 431 -24.61 -14.41 -3.16
C GLU A 431 -25.74 -14.64 -4.17
N ALA A 432 -25.70 -13.92 -5.29
CA ALA A 432 -26.66 -14.06 -6.37
C ALA A 432 -26.69 -15.49 -6.93
N GLN A 433 -27.89 -16.03 -7.10
CA GLN A 433 -28.11 -17.39 -7.62
C GLN A 433 -28.61 -17.34 -9.07
N GLY A 434 -28.36 -18.41 -9.83
CA GLY A 434 -28.82 -18.51 -11.22
C GLY A 434 -28.01 -17.71 -12.24
N LEU A 435 -26.83 -17.23 -11.85
CA LEU A 435 -25.92 -16.51 -12.73
C LEU A 435 -24.79 -17.42 -13.25
N ILE A 436 -24.44 -17.25 -14.52
CA ILE A 436 -23.32 -17.91 -15.20
C ILE A 436 -22.32 -16.87 -15.69
N ARG A 437 -21.06 -17.28 -15.86
CA ARG A 437 -20.01 -16.47 -16.45
C ARG A 437 -20.12 -16.53 -17.99
N MET A 438 -20.21 -15.35 -18.59
CA MET A 438 -20.27 -15.12 -20.04
C MET A 438 -19.10 -14.25 -20.48
N TRP A 439 -18.73 -14.37 -21.76
CA TRP A 439 -17.55 -13.71 -22.33
C TRP A 439 -17.99 -12.54 -23.20
N LEU A 440 -17.68 -11.33 -22.77
CA LEU A 440 -17.81 -10.14 -23.59
C LEU A 440 -16.56 -10.01 -24.48
N THR A 441 -16.70 -10.23 -25.78
CA THR A 441 -15.59 -10.21 -26.75
C THR A 441 -15.72 -9.08 -27.77
N LEU A 442 -14.71 -8.94 -28.65
CA LEU A 442 -14.85 -8.12 -29.85
C LEU A 442 -15.89 -8.73 -30.80
N LYS A 443 -16.64 -7.86 -31.48
CA LYS A 443 -17.54 -8.26 -32.58
C LYS A 443 -16.71 -8.59 -33.84
N PRO A 444 -17.15 -9.50 -34.72
CA PRO A 444 -16.36 -9.92 -35.89
C PRO A 444 -15.93 -8.77 -36.82
N GLU A 445 -16.74 -7.71 -36.92
CA GLU A 445 -16.46 -6.51 -37.70
C GLU A 445 -15.41 -5.56 -37.08
N GLN A 446 -15.12 -5.70 -35.78
CA GLN A 446 -14.19 -4.84 -35.03
C GLN A 446 -12.73 -5.29 -35.22
N THR A 447 -12.24 -5.18 -36.45
CA THR A 447 -10.88 -5.57 -36.84
C THR A 447 -9.81 -4.49 -36.58
N VAL A 448 -10.24 -3.26 -36.27
CA VAL A 448 -9.35 -2.11 -36.01
C VAL A 448 -9.78 -1.41 -34.73
N LEU A 449 -8.87 -1.32 -33.76
CA LEU A 449 -9.07 -0.58 -32.52
C LEU A 449 -8.47 0.83 -32.58
N HIS A 450 -8.98 1.71 -31.73
CA HIS A 450 -8.41 3.03 -31.53
C HIS A 450 -7.19 2.97 -30.60
N LEU A 451 -6.17 3.76 -30.93
CA LEU A 451 -5.05 4.07 -30.06
C LEU A 451 -5.24 5.45 -29.46
N VAL A 452 -4.93 5.58 -28.17
CA VAL A 452 -5.04 6.84 -27.42
C VAL A 452 -3.81 7.10 -26.56
N ASP A 453 -3.60 8.36 -26.19
CA ASP A 453 -2.63 8.72 -25.16
C ASP A 453 -3.14 8.32 -23.75
N LYS A 454 -2.26 8.38 -22.74
CA LYS A 454 -2.60 8.02 -21.35
C LYS A 454 -3.81 8.79 -20.79
N SER A 455 -4.00 10.05 -21.20
CA SER A 455 -5.11 10.88 -20.72
C SER A 455 -6.40 10.73 -21.54
N ASN A 456 -6.39 9.90 -22.60
CA ASN A 456 -7.51 9.69 -23.53
C ASN A 456 -8.04 11.01 -24.12
N THR A 457 -7.12 11.91 -24.51
CA THR A 457 -7.41 13.21 -25.13
C THR A 457 -7.18 13.20 -26.64
N VAL A 458 -6.23 12.41 -27.12
CA VAL A 458 -5.92 12.26 -28.55
C VAL A 458 -6.19 10.82 -28.98
N GLU A 459 -6.89 10.65 -30.10
CA GLU A 459 -7.31 9.34 -30.60
C GLU A 459 -6.94 9.17 -32.08
N THR A 460 -6.41 8.00 -32.46
CA THR A 460 -6.04 7.69 -33.84
C THR A 460 -6.27 6.22 -34.19
N ARG A 461 -6.51 5.95 -35.48
CA ARG A 461 -6.47 4.60 -36.08
C ARG A 461 -5.32 4.45 -37.08
N ARG A 462 -4.52 5.51 -37.27
CA ARG A 462 -3.42 5.53 -38.23
C ARG A 462 -2.34 4.55 -37.79
N GLY A 463 -1.90 3.68 -38.70
CA GLY A 463 -0.89 2.66 -38.40
C GLY A 463 -1.46 1.41 -37.72
N VAL A 464 -2.79 1.32 -37.54
CA VAL A 464 -3.45 0.10 -37.07
C VAL A 464 -3.89 -0.75 -38.26
N SER A 465 -3.59 -2.04 -38.21
CA SER A 465 -3.95 -3.01 -39.25
C SER A 465 -4.39 -4.33 -38.62
N PHE A 466 -5.12 -5.16 -39.37
CA PHE A 466 -5.58 -6.46 -38.90
C PHE A 466 -4.88 -7.59 -39.65
N GLN A 467 -4.33 -8.55 -38.90
CA GLN A 467 -3.77 -9.79 -39.43
C GLN A 467 -4.31 -10.93 -38.58
N HIS A 468 -5.41 -11.55 -39.04
CA HIS A 468 -6.12 -12.57 -38.26
C HIS A 468 -5.16 -13.59 -37.63
N PRO A 469 -5.21 -13.81 -36.30
CA PRO A 469 -6.21 -13.32 -35.33
C PRO A 469 -5.84 -12.01 -34.58
N GLU A 470 -4.82 -11.29 -34.99
CA GLU A 470 -4.19 -10.18 -34.25
C GLU A 470 -4.46 -8.79 -34.85
N ILE A 471 -4.58 -7.78 -33.99
CA ILE A 471 -4.64 -6.36 -34.36
C ILE A 471 -3.26 -5.75 -34.12
N LEU A 472 -2.63 -5.22 -35.17
CA LEU A 472 -1.27 -4.68 -35.19
C LEU A 472 -1.25 -3.16 -35.13
N ALA A 473 -0.37 -2.58 -34.30
CA ALA A 473 0.03 -1.18 -34.32
C ALA A 473 1.47 -1.06 -34.85
N HIS A 474 1.65 -0.38 -35.98
CA HIS A 474 2.96 -0.05 -36.55
C HIS A 474 3.49 1.24 -35.92
N ALA A 475 4.55 1.13 -35.11
CA ALA A 475 5.00 2.21 -34.25
C ALA A 475 5.42 3.48 -35.04
N GLU A 476 6.07 3.33 -36.19
CA GLU A 476 6.50 4.44 -37.05
C GLU A 476 5.32 5.32 -37.51
N LEU A 477 4.18 4.69 -37.85
CA LEU A 477 2.99 5.39 -38.29
C LEU A 477 2.23 6.02 -37.12
N VAL A 478 2.19 5.34 -35.97
CA VAL A 478 1.49 5.81 -34.76
C VAL A 478 2.20 6.98 -34.12
N THR A 479 3.53 6.93 -34.03
CA THR A 479 4.37 7.97 -33.42
C THR A 479 4.34 9.31 -34.16
N SER A 480 3.83 9.34 -35.39
CA SER A 480 3.51 10.58 -36.10
C SER A 480 2.31 11.36 -35.52
N VAL A 481 1.50 10.72 -34.67
CA VAL A 481 0.28 11.30 -34.07
C VAL A 481 0.30 11.23 -32.54
N LEU A 482 0.77 10.13 -31.96
CA LEU A 482 0.79 9.89 -30.51
C LEU A 482 2.21 9.71 -29.98
N SER A 483 2.54 10.36 -28.87
CA SER A 483 3.76 10.08 -28.11
C SER A 483 3.60 8.87 -27.20
N GLU A 484 4.66 8.10 -27.00
CA GLU A 484 4.66 7.05 -25.96
C GLU A 484 4.51 7.67 -24.55
N PRO A 485 3.73 7.07 -23.63
CA PRO A 485 2.97 5.82 -23.80
C PRO A 485 1.61 6.01 -24.52
N TYR A 486 1.23 5.05 -25.34
CA TYR A 486 -0.10 4.97 -25.95
C TYR A 486 -0.75 3.59 -25.73
N TYR A 487 -2.08 3.56 -25.79
CA TYR A 487 -2.91 2.45 -25.33
C TYR A 487 -3.98 2.08 -26.35
N TRP A 488 -4.30 0.79 -26.41
CA TRP A 488 -5.49 0.25 -27.05
C TRP A 488 -6.73 0.64 -26.25
N LYS A 489 -7.68 1.35 -26.88
CA LYS A 489 -8.96 1.69 -26.28
C LYS A 489 -9.99 0.62 -26.62
N LEU A 490 -10.54 -0.04 -25.61
CA LEU A 490 -11.60 -1.01 -25.84
C LEU A 490 -12.89 -0.33 -26.36
N PRO A 491 -13.65 -0.99 -27.25
CA PRO A 491 -14.85 -0.39 -27.84
C PRO A 491 -16.04 -0.31 -26.87
N GLU A 492 -17.14 0.25 -27.36
CA GLU A 492 -18.33 0.63 -26.57
C GLU A 492 -18.98 -0.51 -25.77
N GLN A 493 -18.87 -1.77 -26.22
CA GLN A 493 -19.45 -2.87 -25.46
C GLN A 493 -18.78 -3.12 -24.10
N PHE A 494 -17.55 -2.60 -23.89
CA PHE A 494 -16.80 -2.68 -22.62
C PHE A 494 -17.00 -1.43 -21.74
N ARG A 495 -18.06 -0.65 -21.96
CA ARG A 495 -18.39 0.58 -21.22
C ARG A 495 -19.79 0.49 -20.60
N GLY A 496 -20.13 1.44 -19.74
CA GLY A 496 -21.39 1.47 -19.00
C GLY A 496 -21.32 0.63 -17.72
N SER A 497 -22.46 0.09 -17.27
CA SER A 497 -22.49 -0.73 -16.05
C SER A 497 -21.77 -2.06 -16.27
N MET A 498 -20.72 -2.27 -15.49
CA MET A 498 -19.85 -3.46 -15.51
C MET A 498 -19.80 -4.12 -14.13
N ILE A 499 -20.77 -3.87 -13.25
CA ILE A 499 -20.87 -4.43 -11.90
C ILE A 499 -20.78 -5.96 -11.93
N THR A 500 -21.42 -6.60 -12.91
CA THR A 500 -21.42 -8.06 -13.08
C THR A 500 -20.08 -8.63 -13.56
N ALA A 501 -19.11 -7.78 -13.91
CA ALA A 501 -17.73 -8.20 -14.18
C ALA A 501 -16.95 -8.52 -12.91
N TYR A 502 -17.39 -8.04 -11.74
CA TYR A 502 -16.71 -8.29 -10.47
C TYR A 502 -16.56 -9.78 -10.18
N GLY A 503 -15.37 -10.20 -9.73
CA GLY A 503 -15.01 -11.60 -9.51
C GLY A 503 -14.79 -12.43 -10.79
N GLY A 504 -14.86 -11.81 -11.97
CA GLY A 504 -14.50 -12.39 -13.27
C GLY A 504 -13.06 -12.03 -13.67
N HIS A 505 -12.76 -12.14 -14.97
CA HIS A 505 -11.43 -11.87 -15.50
C HIS A 505 -11.47 -11.00 -16.76
N LEU A 506 -10.51 -10.09 -16.90
CA LEU A 506 -10.16 -9.45 -18.18
C LEU A 506 -9.00 -10.25 -18.79
N LYS A 507 -9.23 -10.89 -19.93
CA LYS A 507 -8.23 -11.69 -20.64
C LYS A 507 -7.86 -11.02 -21.96
N TYR A 508 -6.57 -11.06 -22.29
CA TYR A 508 -6.04 -10.59 -23.57
C TYR A 508 -4.64 -11.17 -23.80
N ALA A 509 -4.21 -11.23 -25.06
CA ALA A 509 -2.87 -11.63 -25.43
C ALA A 509 -2.13 -10.45 -26.09
N VAL A 510 -0.86 -10.25 -25.71
CA VAL A 510 0.01 -9.20 -26.25
C VAL A 510 1.29 -9.82 -26.79
N TYR A 511 1.72 -9.31 -27.95
CA TYR A 511 3.02 -9.59 -28.56
C TYR A 511 3.62 -8.27 -29.03
N TYR A 512 4.92 -8.08 -28.90
CA TYR A 512 5.60 -6.90 -29.43
C TYR A 512 7.02 -7.19 -29.88
N GLU A 513 7.49 -6.39 -30.83
CA GLU A 513 8.88 -6.38 -31.30
C GLU A 513 9.50 -5.01 -31.02
N ALA A 514 10.64 -5.01 -30.32
CA ALA A 514 11.42 -3.82 -29.99
C ALA A 514 12.91 -4.14 -29.98
N ARG A 515 13.76 -3.13 -29.82
CA ARG A 515 15.22 -3.32 -29.69
C ARG A 515 15.61 -3.72 -28.28
N ASP A 516 15.09 -2.99 -27.28
CA ASP A 516 15.37 -3.21 -25.87
C ASP A 516 14.07 -3.45 -25.10
N GLU A 517 14.08 -4.35 -24.10
CA GLU A 517 12.88 -4.71 -23.32
C GLU A 517 12.38 -3.52 -22.49
N THR A 518 13.30 -2.68 -22.03
CA THR A 518 13.01 -1.48 -21.24
C THR A 518 13.04 -0.24 -22.12
N GLY A 519 11.92 0.46 -22.19
CA GLY A 519 11.83 1.80 -22.80
C GLY A 519 11.02 2.80 -21.98
N PRO A 520 10.62 3.93 -22.58
CA PRO A 520 9.98 5.06 -21.89
C PRO A 520 8.69 4.69 -21.15
N SER A 521 7.95 3.71 -21.66
CA SER A 521 6.66 3.25 -21.15
C SER A 521 6.74 2.03 -20.21
N SER A 522 7.94 1.64 -19.77
CA SER A 522 8.13 0.41 -18.96
C SER A 522 7.44 0.47 -17.61
N TYR A 523 7.46 1.64 -16.97
CA TYR A 523 6.87 1.86 -15.63
C TYR A 523 5.40 2.25 -15.67
N GLU A 524 4.84 2.41 -16.87
CA GLU A 524 3.45 2.77 -17.08
C GLU A 524 2.53 1.55 -16.88
N PRO A 525 1.33 1.76 -16.31
CA PRO A 525 0.40 0.67 -16.00
C PRO A 525 0.01 -0.08 -17.27
N GLN A 526 -0.24 -1.38 -17.14
CA GLN A 526 -0.60 -2.23 -18.27
C GLN A 526 -2.08 -2.10 -18.63
N VAL A 527 -2.94 -1.92 -17.63
CA VAL A 527 -4.38 -1.67 -17.82
C VAL A 527 -4.79 -0.45 -17.01
N ILE A 528 -5.58 0.43 -17.64
CA ILE A 528 -6.20 1.60 -17.01
C ILE A 528 -7.70 1.50 -17.21
N ILE A 529 -8.46 1.59 -16.14
CA ILE A 529 -9.92 1.68 -16.19
C ILE A 529 -10.33 2.99 -15.53
N LYS A 530 -11.11 3.79 -16.25
CA LYS A 530 -11.72 5.00 -15.72
C LYS A 530 -13.23 4.82 -15.66
N GLY A 531 -13.83 5.27 -14.58
CA GLY A 531 -15.26 5.24 -14.41
C GLY A 531 -15.68 5.95 -13.14
N GLY A 532 -16.78 5.48 -12.57
CA GLY A 532 -17.33 6.01 -11.34
C GLY A 532 -18.63 6.78 -11.55
N PRO A 533 -19.42 6.99 -10.49
CA PRO A 533 -20.65 7.77 -10.54
C PRO A 533 -20.45 9.21 -11.04
N ASN A 534 -19.27 9.78 -10.75
CA ASN A 534 -18.85 11.11 -11.17
C ASN A 534 -17.82 11.09 -12.33
N HIS A 535 -17.59 9.93 -12.96
CA HIS A 535 -16.68 9.77 -14.10
C HIS A 535 -15.25 10.30 -13.84
N ASN A 536 -14.74 10.15 -12.61
CA ASN A 536 -13.49 10.76 -12.16
C ASN A 536 -12.53 9.80 -11.44
N ILE A 537 -12.90 8.52 -11.29
CA ILE A 537 -12.08 7.54 -10.60
C ILE A 537 -11.27 6.75 -11.65
N VAL A 538 -9.97 6.61 -11.43
CA VAL A 538 -9.04 5.90 -12.31
C VAL A 538 -8.32 4.82 -11.51
N MET A 539 -8.45 3.58 -11.96
CA MET A 539 -7.72 2.43 -11.43
C MET A 539 -6.73 1.88 -12.45
N ASN A 540 -5.56 1.49 -11.93
CA ASN A 540 -4.42 1.04 -12.68
C ASN A 540 -4.03 -0.37 -12.23
N ARG A 541 -3.67 -1.20 -13.21
CA ARG A 541 -3.08 -2.52 -13.00
C ARG A 541 -1.67 -2.56 -13.58
N HIS A 542 -0.71 -2.88 -12.73
CA HIS A 542 0.67 -3.18 -13.15
C HIS A 542 0.84 -4.69 -13.30
N ILE A 543 1.62 -5.08 -14.30
CA ILE A 543 1.94 -6.47 -14.61
C ILE A 543 3.46 -6.53 -14.84
N PRO A 544 4.14 -7.65 -14.48
CA PRO A 544 5.55 -7.86 -14.83
C PRO A 544 5.83 -7.60 -16.30
N GLY A 545 7.04 -7.12 -16.61
CA GLY A 545 7.46 -6.76 -17.97
C GLY A 545 7.30 -7.92 -18.95
N LEU A 546 6.81 -7.59 -20.15
CA LEU A 546 6.69 -8.52 -21.28
C LEU A 546 8.07 -8.82 -21.87
N GLN A 547 8.25 -10.01 -22.45
CA GLN A 547 9.47 -10.39 -23.16
C GLN A 547 9.35 -10.09 -24.66
N ILE A 548 10.41 -9.59 -25.27
CA ILE A 548 10.42 -9.27 -26.71
C ILE A 548 10.22 -10.54 -27.53
N GLY A 549 9.34 -10.48 -28.53
CA GLY A 549 9.13 -11.58 -29.48
C GLY A 549 8.38 -12.78 -28.91
N GLN A 550 7.76 -12.65 -27.73
CA GLN A 550 6.95 -13.71 -27.12
C GLN A 550 5.49 -13.29 -26.96
N LEU A 551 4.58 -14.15 -27.43
CA LEU A 551 3.15 -13.98 -27.19
C LEU A 551 2.84 -14.28 -25.72
N THR A 552 2.34 -13.29 -25.00
CA THR A 552 2.07 -13.38 -23.57
C THR A 552 0.57 -13.24 -23.33
N ARG A 553 -0.03 -14.22 -22.65
CA ARG A 553 -1.45 -14.21 -22.29
C ARG A 553 -1.61 -13.68 -20.87
N HIS A 554 -2.49 -12.71 -20.71
CA HIS A 554 -2.81 -12.12 -19.43
C HIS A 554 -4.24 -12.47 -19.03
N GLU A 555 -4.39 -12.83 -17.76
CA GLU A 555 -5.66 -13.06 -17.09
C GLU A 555 -5.69 -12.20 -15.84
N ILE A 556 -6.48 -11.12 -15.88
CA ILE A 556 -6.51 -10.10 -14.83
C ILE A 556 -7.78 -10.26 -14.01
N ASP A 557 -7.60 -10.52 -12.72
CA ASP A 557 -8.71 -10.63 -11.78
C ASP A 557 -9.43 -9.28 -11.63
N MET A 558 -10.75 -9.31 -11.83
CA MET A 558 -11.64 -8.16 -11.65
C MET A 558 -12.09 -8.07 -10.18
N THR A 559 -11.11 -7.95 -9.29
CA THR A 559 -11.27 -7.76 -7.83
C THR A 559 -10.25 -6.73 -7.32
N GLU A 560 -10.49 -6.14 -6.15
CA GLU A 560 -9.71 -5.00 -5.64
C GLU A 560 -8.24 -5.31 -5.27
N HIS A 561 -7.90 -6.58 -5.04
CA HIS A 561 -6.69 -6.97 -4.27
C HIS A 561 -5.35 -6.49 -4.85
N GLU A 562 -5.21 -6.41 -6.17
CA GLU A 562 -3.95 -5.98 -6.81
C GLU A 562 -4.13 -4.77 -7.74
N TRP A 563 -5.30 -4.13 -7.69
CA TRP A 563 -5.56 -2.87 -8.37
C TRP A 563 -5.21 -1.71 -7.46
N LYS A 564 -4.79 -0.60 -8.08
CA LYS A 564 -4.35 0.59 -7.37
C LYS A 564 -4.95 1.83 -8.01
N TYR A 565 -5.11 2.87 -7.21
CA TYR A 565 -5.38 4.21 -7.70
C TYR A 565 -4.24 4.73 -8.58
N ALA A 566 -4.53 5.79 -9.34
CA ALA A 566 -3.52 6.48 -10.14
C ALA A 566 -2.33 7.02 -9.34
N ASP A 567 -2.51 7.27 -8.03
CA ASP A 567 -1.46 7.72 -7.10
C ASP A 567 -0.71 6.56 -6.39
N GLY A 568 -1.06 5.31 -6.70
CA GLY A 568 -0.43 4.11 -6.14
C GLY A 568 -1.04 3.59 -4.84
N ARG A 569 -2.05 4.24 -4.27
CA ARG A 569 -2.77 3.71 -3.10
C ARG A 569 -3.50 2.40 -3.44
N PRO A 570 -3.57 1.42 -2.51
CA PRO A 570 -4.36 0.21 -2.72
C PRO A 570 -5.85 0.56 -2.81
N MET A 571 -6.59 -0.24 -3.57
CA MET A 571 -8.02 -0.03 -3.76
C MET A 571 -8.85 -0.82 -2.75
N THR A 572 -9.96 -0.23 -2.31
CA THR A 572 -10.97 -0.96 -1.52
C THR A 572 -11.98 -1.63 -2.45
N ARG A 573 -12.79 -2.56 -1.90
CA ARG A 573 -13.86 -3.18 -2.68
C ARG A 573 -14.88 -2.14 -3.14
N GLU A 574 -15.24 -1.24 -2.23
CA GLU A 574 -16.20 -0.17 -2.46
C GLU A 574 -15.76 0.73 -3.63
N ASP A 575 -14.50 1.15 -3.62
CA ASP A 575 -13.92 1.97 -4.70
C ASP A 575 -13.89 1.22 -6.04
N PHE A 576 -13.56 -0.08 -6.02
CA PHE A 576 -13.56 -0.92 -7.22
C PHE A 576 -14.97 -1.03 -7.82
N MET A 577 -15.97 -1.27 -6.96
CA MET A 577 -17.38 -1.37 -7.36
C MET A 577 -17.92 -0.03 -7.87
N ASP A 578 -17.52 1.09 -7.28
CA ASP A 578 -17.86 2.43 -7.77
C ASP A 578 -17.38 2.61 -9.22
N ILE A 579 -16.15 2.20 -9.55
CA ILE A 579 -15.63 2.28 -10.93
C ILE A 579 -16.48 1.42 -11.89
N LEU A 580 -16.85 0.22 -11.46
CA LEU A 580 -17.66 -0.70 -12.27
C LEU A 580 -19.12 -0.26 -12.42
N PHE A 581 -19.64 0.61 -11.56
CA PHE A 581 -20.99 1.17 -11.71
C PHE A 581 -21.19 1.82 -13.08
N HIS A 582 -20.20 2.57 -13.54
CA HIS A 582 -20.19 3.13 -14.88
C HIS A 582 -18.76 3.30 -15.39
N VAL A 583 -18.33 2.40 -16.28
CA VAL A 583 -17.01 2.42 -16.91
C VAL A 583 -17.05 3.33 -18.14
N ASP A 584 -16.20 4.36 -18.14
CA ASP A 584 -16.01 5.27 -19.28
C ASP A 584 -15.19 4.62 -20.39
N TYR A 585 -14.10 3.96 -19.99
CA TYR A 585 -13.19 3.28 -20.90
C TYR A 585 -12.28 2.31 -20.17
N ILE A 586 -11.80 1.32 -20.94
CA ILE A 586 -10.73 0.39 -20.56
C ILE A 586 -9.61 0.56 -21.58
N LEU A 587 -8.40 0.84 -21.09
CA LEU A 587 -7.19 0.99 -21.89
C LEU A 587 -6.22 -0.14 -21.59
N ILE A 588 -5.66 -0.75 -22.62
CA ILE A 588 -4.60 -1.76 -22.51
C ILE A 588 -3.34 -1.20 -23.18
N LYS A 589 -2.20 -1.19 -22.49
CA LYS A 589 -0.96 -0.59 -22.99
C LYS A 589 -0.57 -1.21 -24.33
N ALA A 590 -0.22 -0.35 -25.30
CA ALA A 590 0.14 -0.74 -26.66
C ALA A 590 1.62 -0.47 -26.97
N SER A 591 2.21 0.56 -26.37
CA SER A 591 3.64 0.88 -26.49
C SER A 591 4.47 0.08 -25.49
N HIS A 592 5.48 -0.64 -25.97
CA HIS A 592 6.34 -1.52 -25.17
C HIS A 592 7.81 -1.42 -25.61
N GLY A 593 8.73 -1.58 -24.66
CA GLY A 593 10.17 -1.56 -24.93
C GLY A 593 10.68 -0.22 -25.48
N ASN A 594 11.92 -0.23 -25.95
CA ASN A 594 12.57 0.91 -26.59
C ASN A 594 12.71 0.66 -28.10
N LEU A 595 12.44 1.69 -28.91
CA LEU A 595 12.43 1.60 -30.38
C LEU A 595 11.54 0.45 -30.88
N MET A 596 10.28 0.42 -30.40
CA MET A 596 9.29 -0.57 -30.81
C MET A 596 9.07 -0.50 -32.33
N ARG A 597 9.02 -1.66 -33.00
CA ARG A 597 8.64 -1.76 -34.42
C ARG A 597 7.14 -1.89 -34.58
N HIS A 598 6.56 -2.87 -33.87
CA HIS A 598 5.13 -3.07 -33.83
C HIS A 598 4.69 -3.77 -32.54
N SER A 599 3.42 -3.58 -32.20
CA SER A 599 2.73 -4.23 -31.08
C SER A 599 1.44 -4.88 -31.59
N ARG A 600 1.04 -5.99 -30.97
CA ARG A 600 -0.10 -6.82 -31.37
C ARG A 600 -0.95 -7.13 -30.16
N ILE A 601 -2.27 -7.11 -30.35
CA ILE A 601 -3.24 -7.53 -29.35
C ILE A 601 -4.26 -8.50 -29.96
N SER A 602 -4.64 -9.52 -29.20
CA SER A 602 -5.64 -10.53 -29.58
C SER A 602 -6.30 -11.13 -28.34
N GLU A 603 -7.24 -12.06 -28.53
CA GLU A 603 -7.91 -12.82 -27.45
C GLU A 603 -8.58 -11.94 -26.36
N ILE A 604 -9.02 -10.72 -26.73
CA ILE A 604 -9.64 -9.77 -25.78
C ILE A 604 -11.02 -10.27 -25.35
N SER A 605 -11.18 -10.52 -24.05
CA SER A 605 -12.46 -10.88 -23.45
C SER A 605 -12.58 -10.35 -22.02
N LEU A 606 -13.79 -9.97 -21.62
CA LEU A 606 -14.13 -9.64 -20.24
C LEU A 606 -15.21 -10.58 -19.75
N THR A 607 -15.00 -11.26 -18.61
CA THR A 607 -15.99 -12.16 -18.05
C THR A 607 -17.02 -11.37 -17.24
N VAL A 608 -18.28 -11.45 -17.65
CA VAL A 608 -19.44 -10.83 -16.97
C VAL A 608 -20.41 -11.90 -16.49
N ALA A 609 -21.27 -11.58 -15.52
CA ALA A 609 -22.31 -12.48 -15.04
C ALA A 609 -23.65 -12.18 -15.73
N GLU A 610 -24.34 -13.23 -16.18
CA GLU A 610 -25.67 -13.16 -16.82
C GLU A 610 -26.56 -14.29 -16.30
N GLU A 611 -27.88 -14.12 -16.36
CA GLU A 611 -28.83 -15.18 -16.01
C GLU A 611 -28.68 -16.38 -16.95
N GLY A 612 -28.54 -17.58 -16.37
CA GLY A 612 -28.41 -18.79 -17.17
C GLY A 612 -28.25 -20.05 -16.33
N ARG A 613 -28.20 -21.19 -17.03
CA ARG A 613 -27.95 -22.49 -16.41
C ARG A 613 -26.49 -22.88 -16.64
N PRO A 614 -25.77 -23.32 -15.60
CA PRO A 614 -24.37 -23.70 -15.74
C PRO A 614 -24.23 -24.90 -16.68
N THR A 615 -23.27 -24.80 -17.60
CA THR A 615 -22.90 -25.85 -18.56
C THR A 615 -21.40 -26.16 -18.41
N ARG A 616 -20.85 -27.07 -19.23
CA ARG A 616 -19.39 -27.30 -19.26
C ARG A 616 -18.61 -26.09 -19.79
N GLU A 617 -19.26 -25.21 -20.55
CA GLU A 617 -18.66 -24.02 -21.19
C GLU A 617 -18.95 -22.74 -20.41
N SER A 618 -20.03 -22.72 -19.63
CA SER A 618 -20.49 -21.58 -18.84
C SER A 618 -20.50 -21.94 -17.35
N GLU A 619 -19.44 -21.56 -16.66
CA GLU A 619 -19.31 -21.79 -15.21
C GLU A 619 -20.31 -20.95 -14.41
N LYS A 620 -20.65 -21.38 -13.20
CA LYS A 620 -21.44 -20.57 -12.26
C LYS A 620 -20.68 -19.28 -11.91
N ALA A 621 -21.38 -18.14 -11.90
CA ALA A 621 -20.80 -16.89 -11.43
C ALA A 621 -20.80 -16.83 -9.89
N TYR A 622 -19.62 -16.62 -9.31
CA TYR A 622 -19.40 -16.41 -7.88
C TYR A 622 -19.03 -14.96 -7.60
N GLN A 623 -19.17 -14.53 -6.34
CA GLN A 623 -18.81 -13.18 -5.85
C GLN A 623 -19.69 -12.03 -6.35
N ILE A 624 -20.88 -12.33 -6.88
CA ILE A 624 -21.87 -11.32 -7.24
C ILE A 624 -22.85 -11.15 -6.08
N GLU A 625 -22.97 -9.94 -5.55
CA GLU A 625 -23.91 -9.65 -4.46
C GLU A 625 -25.35 -9.55 -4.98
N LYS A 626 -26.28 -9.93 -4.10
CA LYS A 626 -27.71 -9.67 -4.23
C LYS A 626 -28.17 -9.00 -2.94
N CYS A 627 -28.42 -7.71 -3.03
CA CYS A 627 -28.76 -6.86 -1.90
C CYS A 627 -30.27 -6.83 -1.61
N ASP A 628 -30.61 -6.67 -0.34
CA ASP A 628 -31.99 -6.41 0.08
C ASP A 628 -32.30 -4.91 -0.06
N CYS A 629 -32.69 -4.49 -1.26
CA CYS A 629 -32.81 -3.08 -1.60
C CYS A 629 -33.98 -2.37 -0.89
N PRO A 630 -33.76 -1.16 -0.34
CA PRO A 630 -34.82 -0.36 0.25
C PRO A 630 -35.79 0.15 -0.83
N VAL A 631 -36.98 0.60 -0.39
CA VAL A 631 -38.01 1.16 -1.28
C VAL A 631 -37.44 2.30 -2.13
N GLY A 632 -37.67 2.21 -3.43
CA GLY A 632 -37.17 3.16 -4.43
C GLY A 632 -35.91 2.69 -5.19
N TYR A 633 -35.27 1.61 -4.74
CA TYR A 633 -34.07 1.04 -5.38
C TYR A 633 -34.29 -0.41 -5.84
N SER A 634 -33.60 -0.80 -6.91
CA SER A 634 -33.59 -2.15 -7.49
C SER A 634 -32.21 -2.48 -8.08
N GLY A 635 -32.05 -3.67 -8.65
CA GLY A 635 -30.77 -4.17 -9.15
C GLY A 635 -30.08 -5.13 -8.18
N LEU A 636 -28.92 -5.66 -8.57
CA LEU A 636 -28.17 -6.63 -7.76
C LEU A 636 -27.48 -5.97 -6.56
N SER A 637 -26.98 -4.74 -6.78
CA SER A 637 -26.28 -3.90 -5.81
C SER A 637 -27.09 -2.66 -5.40
N CYS A 638 -28.41 -2.65 -5.65
CA CYS A 638 -29.28 -1.48 -5.46
C CYS A 638 -28.87 -0.27 -6.31
N GLU A 639 -28.32 -0.55 -7.48
CA GLU A 639 -27.73 0.40 -8.40
C GLU A 639 -28.78 1.06 -9.32
N GLU A 640 -29.99 0.53 -9.39
CA GLU A 640 -31.05 1.05 -10.25
C GLU A 640 -32.15 1.71 -9.41
N CYS A 641 -32.90 2.65 -10.02
CA CYS A 641 -34.14 3.10 -9.40
C CYS A 641 -35.23 2.06 -9.68
N ALA A 642 -35.99 1.71 -8.65
CA ALA A 642 -37.12 0.80 -8.78
C ALA A 642 -38.18 1.38 -9.74
N ALA A 643 -38.99 0.51 -10.35
CA ALA A 643 -40.08 0.95 -11.20
C ALA A 643 -40.97 1.99 -10.50
N GLY A 644 -41.22 3.12 -11.16
CA GLY A 644 -41.95 4.26 -10.57
C GLY A 644 -41.08 5.26 -9.82
N PHE A 645 -39.75 5.13 -9.91
CA PHE A 645 -38.78 6.10 -9.40
C PHE A 645 -37.78 6.50 -10.50
N TYR A 646 -37.29 7.73 -10.42
CA TYR A 646 -36.23 8.26 -11.29
C TYR A 646 -35.07 8.82 -10.47
N ARG A 647 -33.89 8.89 -11.08
CA ARG A 647 -32.66 9.32 -10.42
C ARG A 647 -32.53 10.84 -10.45
N LEU A 648 -32.54 11.46 -9.28
CA LEU A 648 -32.24 12.89 -9.15
C LEU A 648 -30.73 13.10 -8.94
N ARG A 649 -30.07 13.75 -9.90
CA ARG A 649 -28.63 14.08 -9.84
C ARG A 649 -28.33 15.19 -8.82
N PHE A 650 -27.10 15.19 -8.31
CA PHE A 650 -26.63 16.16 -7.33
C PHE A 650 -26.65 17.58 -7.93
N GLY A 651 -27.31 18.53 -7.26
CA GLY A 651 -27.42 19.93 -7.72
C GLY A 651 -28.68 20.28 -8.52
N SER A 652 -29.52 19.29 -8.87
CA SER A 652 -30.83 19.54 -9.49
C SER A 652 -31.88 19.90 -8.41
N PRO A 653 -32.67 20.97 -8.57
CA PRO A 653 -33.73 21.31 -7.61
C PRO A 653 -34.81 20.22 -7.60
N ALA A 654 -34.95 19.54 -6.48
CA ALA A 654 -36.07 18.64 -6.23
C ALA A 654 -37.32 19.45 -5.88
N PRO A 655 -38.52 19.10 -6.37
CA PRO A 655 -39.76 19.64 -5.85
C PRO A 655 -39.90 19.30 -4.35
N ALA A 656 -40.36 20.25 -3.53
CA ALA A 656 -40.37 20.13 -2.07
C ALA A 656 -41.32 19.05 -1.51
N SER A 657 -42.18 18.46 -2.34
CA SER A 657 -43.30 17.60 -1.96
C SER A 657 -43.13 16.12 -2.28
N VAL A 658 -41.91 15.65 -2.53
CA VAL A 658 -41.68 14.29 -3.05
C VAL A 658 -41.02 13.38 -2.03
N PHE A 659 -41.47 12.12 -1.98
CA PHE A 659 -40.78 11.07 -1.23
C PHE A 659 -39.39 10.85 -1.84
N ARG A 660 -38.37 11.13 -1.03
CA ARG A 660 -36.96 10.98 -1.39
C ARG A 660 -36.42 9.74 -0.69
N ALA A 661 -36.00 8.75 -1.46
CA ALA A 661 -35.34 7.58 -0.92
C ALA A 661 -33.97 7.97 -0.31
N PRO A 662 -33.39 7.13 0.58
CA PRO A 662 -32.06 7.39 1.16
C PRO A 662 -31.04 7.68 0.07
N THR A 663 -30.16 8.66 0.29
CA THR A 663 -29.20 9.05 -0.75
C THR A 663 -28.07 8.05 -0.80
N ALA A 664 -27.96 7.37 -1.94
CA ALA A 664 -26.85 6.52 -2.31
C ALA A 664 -25.56 7.37 -2.47
N VAL A 665 -24.44 6.94 -1.89
CA VAL A 665 -23.17 7.71 -1.87
C VAL A 665 -22.59 7.87 -3.28
N GLY A 666 -22.80 9.01 -3.93
CA GLY A 666 -22.28 9.30 -5.26
C GLY A 666 -23.27 9.13 -6.43
N MET A 667 -24.41 8.45 -6.25
CA MET A 667 -25.38 8.15 -7.33
C MET A 667 -26.67 9.00 -7.32
N GLY A 668 -26.76 9.97 -6.41
CA GLY A 668 -28.00 10.74 -6.22
C GLY A 668 -29.11 9.89 -5.58
N SER A 669 -30.25 10.52 -5.33
CA SER A 669 -31.41 9.87 -4.68
C SER A 669 -32.44 9.44 -5.71
N CYS A 670 -33.01 8.25 -5.57
CA CYS A 670 -34.20 7.86 -6.32
C CYS A 670 -35.43 8.57 -5.73
N VAL A 671 -36.21 9.18 -6.61
CA VAL A 671 -37.37 10.02 -6.28
C VAL A 671 -38.57 9.46 -7.03
N GLN A 672 -39.73 9.42 -6.38
CA GLN A 672 -40.95 8.88 -7.00
C GLN A 672 -41.36 9.72 -8.23
N CYS A 673 -41.79 9.04 -9.30
CA CYS A 673 -42.33 9.68 -10.49
C CYS A 673 -43.53 10.57 -10.19
N GLN A 674 -43.58 11.76 -10.79
CA GLN A 674 -44.66 12.74 -10.62
C GLN A 674 -45.53 12.83 -11.87
N CYS A 675 -46.31 11.78 -12.13
CA CYS A 675 -47.15 11.70 -13.33
C CYS A 675 -48.57 12.21 -13.12
N SER A 676 -48.73 13.24 -12.29
CA SER A 676 -50.01 13.88 -11.98
C SER A 676 -51.13 12.92 -11.59
N GLY A 677 -50.84 11.73 -11.04
CA GLY A 677 -51.84 10.69 -10.70
C GLY A 677 -52.28 9.80 -11.87
N HIS A 678 -51.83 10.06 -13.09
CA HIS A 678 -52.26 9.36 -14.31
C HIS A 678 -51.23 8.37 -14.88
N SER A 679 -50.07 8.24 -14.23
CA SER A 679 -49.17 7.11 -14.42
C SER A 679 -48.44 6.80 -13.11
N ASN A 680 -47.95 5.58 -12.99
CA ASN A 680 -47.12 5.12 -11.88
C ASN A 680 -45.70 4.74 -12.34
N THR A 681 -45.37 4.98 -13.60
CA THR A 681 -44.09 4.63 -14.21
C THR A 681 -43.57 5.81 -15.02
N CYS A 682 -42.30 6.14 -14.84
CA CYS A 682 -41.59 7.12 -15.64
C CYS A 682 -40.21 6.56 -16.00
N ASP A 683 -39.59 7.17 -17.00
CA ASP A 683 -38.22 6.87 -17.38
C ASP A 683 -37.25 7.23 -16.24
N ALA A 684 -36.38 6.29 -15.90
CA ALA A 684 -35.55 6.35 -14.71
C ALA A 684 -34.46 7.45 -14.76
N GLU A 685 -34.14 7.99 -15.94
CA GLU A 685 -33.14 9.05 -16.10
C GLU A 685 -33.76 10.42 -16.43
N THR A 686 -34.76 10.43 -17.32
CA THR A 686 -35.35 11.67 -17.86
C THR A 686 -36.55 12.16 -17.06
N SER A 687 -37.11 11.35 -16.14
CA SER A 687 -38.34 11.62 -15.37
C SER A 687 -39.64 11.70 -16.19
N ILE A 688 -39.58 11.43 -17.50
CA ILE A 688 -40.74 11.49 -18.40
C ILE A 688 -41.67 10.30 -18.13
N CYS A 689 -42.93 10.59 -17.85
CA CYS A 689 -43.94 9.60 -17.56
C CYS A 689 -44.27 8.74 -18.77
N GLN A 690 -44.36 7.43 -18.53
CA GLN A 690 -44.68 6.45 -19.56
C GLN A 690 -46.15 6.05 -19.43
N ASN A 691 -46.81 5.83 -20.57
CA ASN A 691 -48.20 5.34 -20.64
C ASN A 691 -49.20 6.16 -19.81
N CYS A 692 -49.29 7.47 -20.07
CA CYS A 692 -50.31 8.33 -19.44
C CYS A 692 -51.71 7.76 -19.65
N ARG A 693 -52.45 7.54 -18.56
CA ARG A 693 -53.81 7.01 -18.56
C ARG A 693 -54.83 8.14 -18.59
N ASP A 694 -56.11 7.80 -18.59
CA ASP A 694 -57.22 8.75 -18.39
C ASP A 694 -57.25 9.88 -19.43
N ASN A 695 -56.81 9.57 -20.65
CA ASN A 695 -56.72 10.50 -21.79
C ASN A 695 -55.87 11.74 -21.50
N THR A 696 -54.84 11.59 -20.69
CA THR A 696 -53.83 12.61 -20.44
C THR A 696 -52.60 12.42 -21.32
N GLU A 697 -51.83 13.49 -21.51
CA GLU A 697 -50.55 13.51 -22.21
C GLU A 697 -49.62 14.57 -21.60
N GLY A 698 -48.41 14.70 -22.15
CA GLY A 698 -47.35 15.56 -21.61
C GLY A 698 -46.29 14.75 -20.88
N ASP A 699 -45.17 15.39 -20.53
CA ASP A 699 -44.02 14.72 -19.91
C ASP A 699 -44.36 14.19 -18.50
N HIS A 700 -45.37 14.76 -17.86
CA HIS A 700 -45.84 14.46 -16.50
C HIS A 700 -47.34 14.13 -16.47
N CYS A 701 -47.93 13.77 -17.62
CA CYS A 701 -49.36 13.54 -17.79
C CYS A 701 -50.22 14.73 -17.28
N GLU A 702 -49.73 15.95 -17.47
CA GLU A 702 -50.23 17.17 -16.84
C GLU A 702 -51.32 17.89 -17.66
N ARG A 703 -51.66 17.39 -18.85
CA ARG A 703 -52.67 17.97 -19.74
C ARG A 703 -53.50 16.90 -20.42
N CYS A 704 -54.67 17.27 -20.92
CA CYS A 704 -55.52 16.36 -21.68
C CYS A 704 -54.98 16.14 -23.10
N ALA A 705 -55.10 14.90 -23.59
CA ALA A 705 -54.73 14.49 -24.94
C ALA A 705 -55.63 15.17 -25.99
N PRO A 706 -55.19 15.27 -27.26
CA PRO A 706 -55.98 15.86 -28.34
C PRO A 706 -57.37 15.23 -28.44
N GLY A 707 -58.41 16.08 -28.46
CA GLY A 707 -59.82 15.64 -28.49
C GLY A 707 -60.48 15.55 -27.12
N PHE A 708 -59.72 15.81 -26.04
CA PHE A 708 -60.21 15.88 -24.66
C PHE A 708 -59.97 17.26 -24.06
N TYR A 709 -60.80 17.65 -23.09
CA TYR A 709 -60.70 18.90 -22.36
C TYR A 709 -60.93 18.68 -20.86
N GLY A 710 -60.37 19.57 -20.04
CA GLY A 710 -60.53 19.53 -18.59
C GLY A 710 -59.30 20.05 -17.87
N VAL A 711 -59.29 19.93 -16.55
CA VAL A 711 -58.19 20.37 -15.67
C VAL A 711 -57.67 19.15 -14.93
N VAL A 712 -56.40 18.81 -15.16
CA VAL A 712 -55.74 17.66 -14.54
C VAL A 712 -55.50 17.92 -13.05
N ARG A 713 -56.09 17.08 -12.20
CA ARG A 713 -56.03 17.09 -10.72
C ARG A 713 -55.59 15.75 -10.14
N GLY A 714 -55.43 14.73 -10.97
CA GLY A 714 -55.03 13.36 -10.61
C GLY A 714 -56.17 12.43 -10.30
N ILE A 715 -57.32 12.61 -10.95
CA ILE A 715 -58.47 11.69 -10.88
C ILE A 715 -58.90 11.23 -12.29
N PRO A 716 -59.40 9.99 -12.48
CA PRO A 716 -59.65 9.44 -13.82
C PRO A 716 -60.58 10.24 -14.73
N ASP A 717 -61.46 11.08 -14.18
CA ASP A 717 -62.44 11.88 -14.92
C ASP A 717 -61.96 13.31 -15.26
N ASP A 718 -60.67 13.61 -15.07
CA ASP A 718 -60.12 14.94 -15.32
C ASP A 718 -60.23 15.39 -16.78
N CYS A 719 -60.16 14.46 -17.73
CA CYS A 719 -60.19 14.73 -19.16
C CYS A 719 -61.41 14.11 -19.83
N LYS A 720 -62.35 14.97 -20.24
CA LYS A 720 -63.61 14.60 -20.89
C LYS A 720 -63.48 14.73 -22.41
N PRO A 721 -64.10 13.84 -23.20
CA PRO A 721 -64.09 13.94 -24.65
C PRO A 721 -64.88 15.17 -25.11
N CYS A 722 -64.37 15.85 -26.12
CA CYS A 722 -65.06 16.98 -26.75
C CYS A 722 -66.16 16.50 -27.70
N ALA A 723 -67.32 17.13 -27.62
CA ALA A 723 -68.41 16.96 -28.57
C ALA A 723 -68.37 18.09 -29.61
N CYS A 724 -68.02 17.78 -30.86
CA CYS A 724 -67.88 18.77 -31.93
C CYS A 724 -68.81 18.47 -33.12
N PRO A 725 -70.14 18.55 -33.00
CA PRO A 725 -70.93 18.95 -31.83
C PRO A 725 -71.46 17.80 -30.96
N LEU A 726 -71.34 16.56 -31.41
CA LEU A 726 -71.75 15.38 -30.66
C LEU A 726 -70.53 14.49 -30.37
N THR A 727 -70.64 13.60 -29.39
CA THR A 727 -69.55 12.67 -29.00
C THR A 727 -69.46 11.43 -29.89
N ASN A 728 -70.49 11.13 -30.69
CA ASN A 728 -70.46 10.03 -31.64
C ASN A 728 -69.55 10.35 -32.83
N SER A 729 -68.78 9.36 -33.28
CA SER A 729 -67.79 9.53 -34.35
C SER A 729 -68.38 10.03 -35.68
N GLU A 730 -69.66 9.78 -35.96
CA GLU A 730 -70.33 10.26 -37.18
C GLU A 730 -70.60 11.76 -37.22
N ASN A 731 -70.64 12.41 -36.05
CA ASN A 731 -70.96 13.83 -35.90
C ASN A 731 -69.93 14.57 -35.04
N ASN A 732 -68.78 13.96 -34.79
CA ASN A 732 -67.64 14.65 -34.20
C ASN A 732 -66.75 15.16 -35.33
N PHE A 733 -67.08 16.35 -35.82
CA PHE A 733 -66.40 17.03 -36.91
C PHE A 733 -65.15 17.77 -36.44
N SER A 734 -64.55 17.45 -35.29
CA SER A 734 -63.22 17.95 -34.98
C SER A 734 -62.43 16.96 -34.13
N PRO A 735 -61.23 16.54 -34.57
CA PRO A 735 -60.40 15.63 -33.78
C PRO A 735 -59.78 16.31 -32.55
N THR A 736 -59.82 17.64 -32.47
CA THR A 736 -59.13 18.42 -31.44
C THR A 736 -59.99 19.56 -30.90
N CYS A 737 -59.77 19.92 -29.64
CA CYS A 737 -60.45 20.99 -28.95
C CYS A 737 -59.52 21.59 -27.88
N VAL A 738 -59.85 22.79 -27.41
CA VAL A 738 -59.15 23.49 -26.33
C VAL A 738 -60.16 23.95 -25.29
N ALA A 739 -59.84 23.80 -24.01
CA ALA A 739 -60.68 24.27 -22.91
C ALA A 739 -60.81 25.81 -22.92
N GLU A 740 -62.03 26.32 -22.78
CA GLU A 740 -62.37 27.74 -22.59
C GLU A 740 -63.11 27.88 -21.25
N GLY A 741 -62.38 27.92 -20.13
CA GLY A 741 -62.97 27.98 -18.78
C GLY A 741 -62.92 26.63 -18.04
N PHE A 742 -63.74 26.47 -17.00
CA PHE A 742 -63.70 25.29 -16.12
C PHE A 742 -64.39 24.04 -16.68
N ASP A 743 -65.42 24.20 -17.51
CA ASP A 743 -66.26 23.07 -18.00
C ASP A 743 -66.78 23.34 -19.43
N ASP A 744 -66.07 24.20 -20.18
CA ASP A 744 -66.43 24.65 -21.51
C ASP A 744 -65.19 24.56 -22.43
N TYR A 745 -65.38 24.39 -23.74
CA TYR A 745 -64.32 24.12 -24.73
C TYR A 745 -64.69 24.60 -26.13
N ARG A 746 -63.68 24.79 -26.98
CA ARG A 746 -63.81 25.14 -28.39
C ARG A 746 -63.16 24.08 -29.27
N CYS A 747 -63.86 23.65 -30.31
CA CYS A 747 -63.31 22.77 -31.34
C CYS A 747 -62.39 23.55 -32.27
N THR A 748 -61.20 23.02 -32.57
CA THR A 748 -60.12 23.78 -33.22
C THR A 748 -59.87 23.41 -34.67
N ALA A 749 -60.40 22.28 -35.12
CA ALA A 749 -60.21 21.77 -36.47
C ALA A 749 -61.55 21.38 -37.10
N CYS A 750 -62.43 22.37 -37.32
CA CYS A 750 -63.67 22.13 -38.08
C CYS A 750 -63.34 21.93 -39.57
N PRO A 751 -63.84 20.88 -40.23
CA PRO A 751 -63.64 20.65 -41.64
C PRO A 751 -64.36 21.72 -42.46
N GLU A 752 -63.97 21.82 -43.73
CA GLU A 752 -64.57 22.76 -44.67
C GLU A 752 -66.09 22.57 -44.74
N GLY A 753 -66.82 23.69 -44.68
CA GLY A 753 -68.28 23.69 -44.64
C GLY A 753 -68.91 23.65 -43.25
N TYR A 754 -68.11 23.54 -42.18
CA TYR A 754 -68.57 23.56 -40.78
C TYR A 754 -68.01 24.78 -40.05
N GLU A 755 -68.82 25.43 -39.23
CA GLU A 755 -68.45 26.61 -38.44
C GLU A 755 -69.18 26.63 -37.08
N GLY A 756 -68.74 27.52 -36.19
CA GLY A 756 -69.24 27.61 -34.81
C GLY A 756 -68.22 27.10 -33.79
N LYS A 757 -68.52 27.29 -32.49
CA LYS A 757 -67.60 26.94 -31.40
C LYS A 757 -67.38 25.42 -31.30
N TYR A 758 -68.36 24.64 -31.74
CA TYR A 758 -68.43 23.20 -31.68
C TYR A 758 -68.59 22.55 -33.07
N CYS A 759 -68.24 23.27 -34.14
CA CYS A 759 -68.52 22.85 -35.53
C CYS A 759 -70.01 22.52 -35.76
N GLU A 760 -70.89 23.23 -35.05
CA GLU A 760 -72.29 22.87 -34.88
C GLU A 760 -73.23 23.50 -35.91
N ARG A 761 -72.68 24.30 -36.83
CA ARG A 761 -73.41 25.01 -37.89
C ARG A 761 -72.70 24.82 -39.22
N CYS A 762 -73.45 24.93 -40.31
CA CYS A 762 -72.85 24.93 -41.64
C CYS A 762 -72.33 26.32 -41.99
N ALA A 763 -71.13 26.36 -42.55
CA ALA A 763 -70.50 27.58 -43.03
C ALA A 763 -71.28 28.19 -44.19
N THR A 764 -71.04 29.48 -44.45
CA THR A 764 -71.70 30.19 -45.56
C THR A 764 -71.46 29.44 -46.88
N GLY A 765 -72.54 29.05 -47.57
CA GLY A 765 -72.48 28.24 -48.81
C GLY A 765 -72.73 26.75 -48.62
N TYR A 766 -72.93 26.28 -47.38
CA TYR A 766 -73.27 24.90 -47.03
C TYR A 766 -74.63 24.84 -46.31
N HIS A 767 -75.26 23.66 -46.28
CA HIS A 767 -76.53 23.44 -45.59
C HIS A 767 -76.60 22.08 -44.90
N GLY A 768 -77.42 21.98 -43.85
CA GLY A 768 -77.67 20.76 -43.10
C GLY A 768 -77.84 21.01 -41.60
N ASN A 769 -77.81 19.95 -40.80
CA ASN A 769 -77.86 20.06 -39.33
C ASN A 769 -76.86 19.09 -38.66
N PRO A 770 -75.63 19.57 -38.36
CA PRO A 770 -74.60 18.77 -37.69
C PRO A 770 -74.96 18.25 -36.30
N ARG A 771 -75.97 18.84 -35.63
CA ARG A 771 -76.36 18.48 -34.24
C ARG A 771 -77.27 17.26 -34.15
N MET A 772 -77.69 16.68 -35.27
CA MET A 772 -78.50 15.46 -35.29
C MET A 772 -77.64 14.25 -35.65
N PRO A 773 -77.85 13.07 -35.02
CA PRO A 773 -77.18 11.84 -35.41
C PRO A 773 -77.26 11.59 -36.93
N GLY A 774 -76.11 11.43 -37.59
CA GLY A 774 -75.96 11.25 -39.04
C GLY A 774 -76.04 12.53 -39.89
N GLY A 775 -76.41 13.67 -39.29
CA GLY A 775 -76.52 14.97 -39.97
C GLY A 775 -75.16 15.59 -40.31
N ARG A 776 -75.00 16.11 -41.54
CA ARG A 776 -73.75 16.67 -42.07
C ARG A 776 -74.01 17.95 -42.85
N CYS A 777 -72.98 18.76 -43.06
CA CYS A 777 -73.04 19.92 -43.94
C CYS A 777 -72.71 19.50 -45.38
N GLU A 778 -73.58 19.90 -46.30
CA GLU A 778 -73.42 19.68 -47.74
C GLU A 778 -73.36 21.01 -48.48
N GLU A 779 -72.46 21.10 -49.46
CA GLU A 779 -72.31 22.29 -50.29
C GLU A 779 -73.60 22.62 -51.04
N CYS A 780 -73.96 23.90 -51.08
CA CYS A 780 -75.13 24.37 -51.80
C CYS A 780 -74.88 24.46 -53.29
N LYS A 781 -75.53 23.57 -54.04
CA LYS A 781 -75.48 23.52 -55.50
C LYS A 781 -76.43 24.51 -56.16
N CYS A 782 -76.34 25.80 -55.81
CA CYS A 782 -77.19 26.83 -56.41
C CYS A 782 -76.82 27.07 -57.88
N SER A 783 -77.82 27.05 -58.76
CA SER A 783 -77.67 27.31 -60.19
C SER A 783 -77.19 28.74 -60.45
N LEU A 784 -76.08 28.87 -61.18
CA LEU A 784 -75.46 30.16 -61.55
C LEU A 784 -76.40 31.09 -62.35
N TRP A 785 -77.36 30.52 -63.09
CA TRP A 785 -78.32 31.28 -63.89
C TRP A 785 -79.69 31.45 -63.21
N GLY A 786 -80.06 30.52 -62.32
CA GLY A 786 -81.40 30.47 -61.72
C GLY A 786 -81.50 31.04 -60.31
N ALA A 787 -80.39 31.11 -59.57
CA ALA A 787 -80.34 31.69 -58.23
C ALA A 787 -79.92 33.17 -58.24
N LEU A 788 -80.37 33.93 -57.24
CA LEU A 788 -79.87 35.26 -56.92
C LEU A 788 -78.49 35.15 -56.26
N PRO A 789 -77.59 36.15 -56.43
CA PRO A 789 -76.32 36.18 -55.72
C PRO A 789 -76.52 36.17 -54.20
N GLY A 790 -75.91 35.21 -53.51
CA GLY A 790 -76.01 35.05 -52.06
C GLY A 790 -76.03 33.58 -51.63
N PRO A 791 -75.89 33.31 -50.32
CA PRO A 791 -75.94 31.95 -49.80
C PRO A 791 -77.35 31.36 -49.86
N CYS A 792 -77.41 30.03 -49.95
CA CYS A 792 -78.62 29.23 -49.72
C CYS A 792 -79.08 29.32 -48.26
N ASP A 793 -80.31 28.85 -47.98
CA ASP A 793 -80.77 28.64 -46.62
C ASP A 793 -79.90 27.57 -45.89
N PRO A 794 -79.36 27.87 -44.69
CA PRO A 794 -78.34 27.04 -44.05
C PRO A 794 -78.86 25.72 -43.46
N VAL A 795 -80.17 25.52 -43.35
CA VAL A 795 -80.74 24.26 -42.83
C VAL A 795 -81.33 23.43 -43.97
N THR A 796 -82.09 24.07 -44.86
CA THR A 796 -82.83 23.39 -45.93
C THR A 796 -82.05 23.30 -47.24
N GLY A 797 -81.05 24.16 -47.44
CA GLY A 797 -80.29 24.29 -48.69
C GLY A 797 -81.06 24.96 -49.81
N GLN A 798 -82.18 25.61 -49.50
CA GLN A 798 -83.00 26.29 -50.50
C GLN A 798 -82.28 27.55 -51.00
N CYS A 799 -81.93 27.56 -52.28
CA CYS A 799 -81.38 28.73 -52.95
C CYS A 799 -82.49 29.76 -53.21
N ARG A 800 -82.13 31.05 -53.20
CA ARG A 800 -83.07 32.14 -53.51
C ARG A 800 -83.26 32.24 -55.02
N CYS A 801 -84.32 31.66 -55.55
CA CYS A 801 -84.53 31.61 -57.00
C CYS A 801 -84.92 32.99 -57.57
N ARG A 802 -84.41 33.28 -58.76
CA ARG A 802 -84.86 34.39 -59.59
C ARG A 802 -86.28 34.10 -60.07
N VAL A 803 -87.04 35.16 -60.35
CA VAL A 803 -88.40 35.04 -60.91
C VAL A 803 -88.33 34.22 -62.21
N GLY A 804 -89.08 33.12 -62.28
CA GLY A 804 -89.10 32.19 -63.42
C GLY A 804 -88.24 30.93 -63.26
N ALA A 805 -87.50 30.76 -62.15
CA ALA A 805 -86.85 29.51 -61.76
C ALA A 805 -87.39 29.00 -60.41
N PHE A 806 -87.39 27.68 -60.20
CA PHE A 806 -87.83 27.03 -58.97
C PHE A 806 -86.99 25.78 -58.67
N GLY A 807 -87.31 25.08 -57.57
CA GLY A 807 -86.54 23.94 -57.07
C GLY A 807 -85.49 24.36 -56.04
N LYS A 808 -84.90 23.38 -55.34
CA LYS A 808 -83.96 23.62 -54.23
C LYS A 808 -82.68 24.33 -54.68
N SER A 809 -82.11 23.90 -55.79
CA SER A 809 -80.93 24.46 -56.46
C SER A 809 -81.26 25.59 -57.45
N CYS A 810 -82.55 25.93 -57.65
CA CYS A 810 -83.00 26.86 -58.69
C CYS A 810 -82.56 26.48 -60.11
N ASP A 811 -82.39 25.19 -60.38
CA ASP A 811 -82.02 24.62 -61.68
C ASP A 811 -83.23 24.23 -62.54
N GLN A 812 -84.45 24.33 -62.00
CA GLN A 812 -85.68 24.05 -62.72
C GLN A 812 -86.30 25.35 -63.22
N CYS A 813 -86.76 25.34 -64.47
CA CYS A 813 -87.37 26.49 -65.10
C CYS A 813 -88.89 26.41 -64.96
N MET A 814 -89.53 27.46 -64.45
CA MET A 814 -90.99 27.51 -64.32
C MET A 814 -91.64 27.36 -65.69
N ASP A 815 -92.84 26.75 -65.71
CA ASP A 815 -93.62 26.65 -66.94
C ASP A 815 -93.73 28.02 -67.63
N ARG A 816 -93.48 28.02 -68.95
CA ARG A 816 -93.47 29.21 -69.84
C ARG A 816 -92.24 30.13 -69.71
N HIS A 817 -91.18 29.71 -69.03
CA HIS A 817 -89.87 30.38 -69.02
C HIS A 817 -88.82 29.54 -69.79
N VAL A 818 -87.77 30.19 -70.30
CA VAL A 818 -86.54 29.56 -70.80
C VAL A 818 -85.40 29.95 -69.91
N CYS A 819 -84.68 28.96 -69.42
CA CYS A 819 -83.58 29.17 -68.52
C CYS A 819 -82.29 28.59 -69.09
N GLY A 820 -81.19 29.33 -68.98
CA GLY A 820 -79.88 28.90 -69.44
C GLY A 820 -78.78 29.89 -69.03
N PRO A 821 -77.53 29.71 -69.51
CA PRO A 821 -76.40 30.55 -69.14
C PRO A 821 -76.61 32.06 -69.39
N ALA A 822 -77.50 32.40 -70.33
CA ALA A 822 -77.87 33.76 -70.70
C ALA A 822 -78.93 34.41 -69.78
N GLY A 823 -79.42 33.72 -68.75
CA GLY A 823 -80.45 34.20 -67.82
C GLY A 823 -81.83 33.53 -68.02
N ILE A 824 -82.87 34.11 -67.40
CA ILE A 824 -84.25 33.60 -67.45
C ILE A 824 -85.09 34.53 -68.34
N ILE A 825 -85.69 33.98 -69.39
CA ILE A 825 -86.49 34.72 -70.37
C ILE A 825 -87.91 34.12 -70.41
N CYS A 826 -88.94 34.94 -70.17
CA CYS A 826 -90.33 34.52 -70.30
C CYS A 826 -90.74 34.44 -71.78
N LYS A 827 -91.42 33.35 -72.18
CA LYS A 827 -91.80 33.07 -73.58
C LYS A 827 -93.09 33.76 -74.06
N THR A 828 -93.81 34.54 -73.22
CA THR A 828 -95.11 35.15 -73.60
C THR A 828 -95.43 36.47 -72.89
N ASN A 829 -96.22 37.35 -73.53
CA ASN A 829 -96.68 38.69 -73.06
C ASN A 829 -97.59 38.69 -71.80
N ALA A 830 -97.61 37.64 -70.98
CA ALA A 830 -98.57 37.49 -69.88
C ALA A 830 -98.00 37.79 -68.48
N CYS A 831 -96.75 38.26 -68.35
CA CYS A 831 -96.16 38.64 -67.05
C CYS A 831 -96.40 40.11 -66.66
N LEU A 832 -97.24 40.83 -67.39
CA LEU A 832 -97.73 42.15 -67.02
C LEU A 832 -99.02 41.98 -66.23
N PHE A 833 -98.95 41.72 -64.92
CA PHE A 833 -99.94 42.17 -63.91
C PHE A 833 -99.56 41.64 -62.51
N SER A 834 -98.69 42.37 -61.82
CA SER A 834 -98.83 42.61 -60.37
C SER A 834 -98.15 43.93 -60.01
N SER A 835 -98.98 44.96 -59.93
CA SER A 835 -98.83 46.22 -59.19
C SER A 835 -97.61 47.10 -59.44
N VAL A 836 -97.85 48.07 -60.30
CA VAL A 836 -97.37 49.46 -60.26
C VAL A 836 -97.46 50.05 -58.85
N ASN A 837 -96.42 50.76 -58.39
CA ASN A 837 -96.64 52.08 -57.81
C ASN A 837 -95.50 53.04 -58.19
N PHE A 838 -95.95 54.12 -58.83
CA PHE A 838 -95.19 55.17 -59.49
C PHE A 838 -95.25 56.43 -58.59
N LEU A 839 -94.38 57.41 -58.87
CA LEU A 839 -94.21 58.74 -58.25
C LEU A 839 -93.26 58.82 -57.05
N THR A 840 -92.09 59.45 -57.24
CA THR A 840 -91.92 60.91 -56.99
C THR A 840 -90.59 61.46 -57.56
N TYR A 841 -90.73 62.45 -58.46
CA TYR A 841 -89.98 63.72 -58.61
C TYR A 841 -88.45 63.83 -58.79
N LEU A 842 -88.11 64.34 -59.98
CA LEU A 842 -87.22 65.47 -60.35
C LEU A 842 -86.14 66.03 -59.37
N LEU A 843 -84.99 66.33 -60.01
CA LEU A 843 -84.05 67.45 -59.78
C LEU A 843 -83.18 67.41 -58.50
N LEU A 844 -81.86 67.31 -58.69
CA LEU A 844 -80.94 68.46 -58.52
C LEU A 844 -79.47 68.06 -58.72
N ARG A 845 -78.76 68.96 -59.40
CA ARG A 845 -77.30 69.09 -59.44
C ARG A 845 -76.72 69.18 -58.02
N TYR A 846 -75.50 68.67 -57.82
CA TYR A 846 -74.28 69.39 -57.36
C TYR A 846 -73.26 68.41 -56.73
N LYS A 847 -72.05 68.38 -57.29
CA LYS A 847 -70.77 68.13 -56.57
C LYS A 847 -70.64 69.18 -55.42
N PRO A 848 -69.86 68.99 -54.33
CA PRO A 848 -68.48 68.48 -54.39
C PRO A 848 -67.92 67.74 -53.15
N VAL A 849 -66.74 67.15 -53.38
CA VAL A 849 -65.53 67.04 -52.55
C VAL A 849 -65.57 67.69 -51.15
N PHE A 850 -65.21 66.92 -50.11
CA PHE A 850 -64.28 67.30 -49.04
C PHE A 850 -63.65 66.04 -48.45
N GLY A 851 -62.31 66.01 -48.38
CA GLY A 851 -61.57 65.00 -47.64
C GLY A 851 -61.29 65.45 -46.21
N VAL A 852 -61.01 64.50 -45.31
CA VAL A 852 -60.21 64.71 -44.10
C VAL A 852 -59.49 63.40 -43.78
N ALA A 853 -58.17 63.50 -43.66
CA ALA A 853 -57.30 62.48 -43.08
C ALA A 853 -57.40 62.49 -41.55
N CYS A 854 -57.28 61.34 -40.89
CA CYS A 854 -56.63 61.27 -39.58
C CYS A 854 -56.18 59.84 -39.23
N GLN A 855 -54.88 59.73 -38.96
CA GLN A 855 -54.17 58.70 -38.21
C GLN A 855 -54.83 58.33 -36.87
N HIS A 856 -54.67 57.07 -36.46
CA HIS A 856 -54.00 56.55 -35.23
C HIS A 856 -54.42 55.07 -35.06
N ALA A 857 -53.52 54.10 -35.15
CA ALA A 857 -52.51 53.65 -34.18
C ALA A 857 -53.07 52.76 -33.04
N HIS A 858 -52.57 51.50 -33.04
CA HIS A 858 -52.40 50.53 -31.94
C HIS A 858 -53.61 49.97 -31.17
N CYS A 859 -53.84 48.66 -31.31
CA CYS A 859 -53.26 47.60 -30.46
C CYS A 859 -53.21 46.28 -31.24
#